data_AF-A0A250FAY9-F1
#
_entry.id   AF-A0A250FAY9-F1
#
_cell.length_a   1.000
_cell.length_b   1.000
_cell.length_c   1.000
_cell.angle_alpha   90.00
_cell.angle_beta   90.00
_cell.angle_gamma   90.00
#
_symmetry.space_group_name_H-M   'P 1'
#
loop_
_entity.id
_entity.type
_entity.pdbx_description
1 polymer ?
#
loop_
_entity_poly.entity_id
_entity_poly.type
_entity_poly.pdbx_seq_one_letter_code
_entity_poly.pdbx_strand_id
1 'polypeptide(L)'
;MKKQHLLIAVCWVLATFIGRAQSPLVMTNKAKEQEQWVENTYKQMTLDEKIGQLFMVSLFSSHIGTKRAEEVKDWIKKYYIGGIIFSKGGPKRQVKLTNEYQPLSKIPLFMAMDAEWGLAMRLDSTFAYPWNMTMGAVKDNSLIERAGKRIGQHCKQIGMQFNFAPDIDINTNPANPIIGNRSFGEDKENVAQKGLAFTRGMQSVGVLGSAKHFPGHGDTAKDSHKTLPTINFTAKRLEEVELYPFRALSKSVASVMVGHLNVPALEPKNGLPSSLSKTIITDLLKKKMGYEGLIFTDALGMKGVSEYLPIGEVEVEAFLAGNDILLMPSNLPKGFEAMKKAYQSKRISEERLAHSVKKILMAKYKVGLTTFTPIDEATVSKELHTTEDDLLTEAIFENALTVAQNKNQIIPLKQLDKQKIAYVKFGNDSGWTFYSTLKKYADVALIEPKNEAQLYEAIESYTTIIIGLHKPDKTPWDAYNFSENELKWLEHIAKKKKTILTVFTRPYAMLNVKHIHSLEGIVFAYQNHKVAQEKAAQLLFGAIEGKGVLPVSAHPDLPAGTSVETPKIGRLAYGLPESVGLSSDKLKTIDSIAQEAIDQKMTPGMQILVAKKGKIVYRKNFGTLDYNPAHKVNDHTIYDLASLTKILATLPELMRLYTKGDFRPNDTFEDLLPRLKDTNKGGMTMKEVLSHYAQFQSWIPFFNQTLDKNKKPLPEFYSTTPSDSFPTQVAKDLYLREGFTDSIYKRIDDSNLIKDKKYLYSDLPYYYFKLFIEKKTKKPLQEAVQKHFYRELGAYQLTYLPLERFPITNIAPAEDEKTFRGQELRGYVHDQGAALLGGVGGHAGLFGTADDVAKMMQMYLQKGYYGGTWYLQPQAIQLFNTCNYCTEGNRRGLGFDKPQLGKAGPTCGCVPMESFGHTGFTGTFAWADPINEIVIVFLSNRTYPSAENKLLINKLIRQRVQEVVYKAGL
;
A
#
# COMPACT_ATOMS: atom_id res chain seq x y z
N MET A 1 -43.95 -33.81 -61.37
CA MET A 1 -44.56 -34.14 -60.06
C MET A 1 -43.92 -35.42 -59.52
N LYS A 2 -43.61 -35.48 -58.22
CA LYS A 2 -42.71 -36.45 -57.53
C LYS A 2 -41.21 -36.12 -57.56
N LYS A 3 -40.80 -35.05 -56.86
CA LYS A 3 -39.45 -34.93 -56.24
C LYS A 3 -39.30 -33.72 -55.29
N GLN A 4 -40.36 -33.32 -54.59
CA GLN A 4 -40.31 -32.13 -53.69
C GLN A 4 -40.88 -32.35 -52.27
N HIS A 5 -41.29 -33.56 -51.89
CA HIS A 5 -41.88 -33.80 -50.55
C HIS A 5 -41.05 -34.69 -49.61
N LEU A 6 -39.79 -34.99 -49.94
CA LEU A 6 -38.93 -35.84 -49.10
C LEU A 6 -37.70 -35.13 -48.49
N LEU A 7 -37.57 -33.80 -48.66
CA LEU A 7 -36.48 -33.03 -48.03
C LEU A 7 -36.91 -32.12 -46.87
N ILE A 8 -38.21 -31.99 -46.61
CA ILE A 8 -38.72 -31.11 -45.53
C ILE A 8 -38.93 -31.89 -44.22
N ALA A 9 -39.00 -33.23 -44.26
CA ALA A 9 -39.17 -34.06 -43.06
C ALA A 9 -37.86 -34.42 -42.33
N VAL A 10 -36.69 -34.25 -42.96
CA VAL A 10 -35.38 -34.59 -42.34
C VAL A 10 -34.68 -33.37 -41.73
N CYS A 11 -35.08 -32.14 -42.07
CA CYS A 11 -34.60 -30.92 -41.42
C CYS A 11 -35.38 -30.53 -40.15
N TRP A 12 -36.45 -31.25 -39.80
CA TRP A 12 -37.28 -30.98 -38.61
C TRP A 12 -37.03 -31.93 -37.43
N VAL A 13 -35.99 -32.78 -37.48
CA VAL A 13 -35.56 -33.62 -36.35
C VAL A 13 -34.19 -33.19 -35.79
N LEU A 14 -33.53 -32.18 -36.37
CA LEU A 14 -32.20 -31.70 -35.95
C LEU A 14 -32.15 -30.25 -35.44
N ALA A 15 -33.28 -29.59 -35.23
CA ALA A 15 -33.34 -28.18 -34.83
C ALA A 15 -34.15 -27.91 -33.54
N THR A 16 -34.12 -28.83 -32.57
CA THR A 16 -34.53 -28.55 -31.19
C THR A 16 -33.43 -28.92 -30.20
N PHE A 17 -32.20 -28.45 -30.43
CA PHE A 17 -31.29 -28.13 -29.32
C PHE A 17 -31.56 -26.71 -28.87
N ILE A 18 -32.72 -26.50 -28.23
CA ILE A 18 -32.86 -25.38 -27.30
C ILE A 18 -31.73 -25.61 -26.29
N GLY A 19 -30.75 -24.71 -26.27
CA GLY A 19 -29.63 -24.77 -25.34
C GLY A 19 -30.18 -24.81 -23.91
N ARG A 20 -30.34 -26.01 -23.35
CA ARG A 20 -30.53 -26.18 -21.91
C ARG A 20 -29.33 -25.52 -21.26
N ALA A 21 -29.60 -24.55 -20.40
CA ALA A 21 -28.55 -23.94 -19.59
C ALA A 21 -27.83 -25.07 -18.87
N GLN A 22 -26.52 -25.19 -19.09
CA GLN A 22 -25.74 -26.27 -18.49
C GLN A 22 -25.51 -25.94 -17.02
N SER A 23 -25.95 -26.82 -16.11
CA SER A 23 -25.76 -26.65 -14.66
C SER A 23 -24.33 -26.23 -14.29
N PRO A 24 -24.14 -25.28 -13.35
CA PRO A 24 -22.83 -24.84 -12.89
C PRO A 24 -22.05 -25.94 -12.16
N LEU A 25 -22.65 -27.09 -11.87
CA LEU A 25 -22.01 -28.25 -11.26
C LEU A 25 -21.39 -29.21 -12.29
N VAL A 26 -21.72 -29.06 -13.58
CA VAL A 26 -21.16 -29.92 -14.63
C VAL A 26 -19.70 -29.55 -14.87
N MET A 27 -18.86 -30.58 -15.00
CA MET A 27 -17.52 -30.44 -15.55
C MET A 27 -17.59 -30.66 -17.06
N THR A 28 -17.61 -29.57 -17.84
CA THR A 28 -17.78 -29.63 -19.30
C THR A 28 -16.78 -30.56 -20.00
N ASN A 29 -15.53 -30.58 -19.54
CA ASN A 29 -14.47 -31.43 -20.06
C ASN A 29 -14.51 -32.90 -19.60
N LYS A 30 -15.35 -33.23 -18.61
CA LYS A 30 -15.47 -34.57 -18.01
C LYS A 30 -16.92 -34.99 -17.74
N ALA A 31 -17.86 -34.45 -18.49
CA ALA A 31 -19.29 -34.58 -18.19
C ALA A 31 -19.75 -36.05 -18.13
N LYS A 32 -19.28 -36.89 -19.06
CA LYS A 32 -19.60 -38.34 -19.10
C LYS A 32 -18.99 -39.10 -17.91
N GLU A 33 -17.73 -38.82 -17.58
CA GLU A 33 -17.05 -39.46 -16.43
C GLU A 33 -17.72 -39.08 -15.11
N GLN A 34 -18.08 -37.79 -14.97
CA GLN A 34 -18.81 -37.27 -13.83
C GLN A 34 -20.17 -37.96 -13.71
N GLU A 35 -20.96 -38.00 -14.78
CA GLU A 35 -22.26 -38.66 -14.81
C GLU A 35 -22.16 -40.13 -14.42
N GLN A 36 -21.21 -40.87 -15.02
CA GLN A 36 -20.99 -42.27 -14.70
C GLN A 36 -20.58 -42.49 -13.24
N TRP A 37 -19.69 -41.66 -12.69
CA TRP A 37 -19.31 -41.73 -11.28
C TRP A 37 -20.51 -41.45 -10.37
N VAL A 38 -21.27 -40.39 -10.65
CA VAL A 38 -22.46 -40.00 -9.87
C VAL A 38 -23.49 -41.12 -9.85
N GLU A 39 -23.84 -41.69 -11.01
CA GLU A 39 -24.83 -42.75 -11.09
C GLU A 39 -24.36 -44.04 -10.40
N ASN A 40 -23.10 -44.41 -10.56
CA ASN A 40 -22.54 -45.60 -9.94
C ASN A 40 -22.47 -45.46 -8.42
N THR A 41 -21.96 -44.32 -7.93
CA THR A 41 -21.90 -44.03 -6.49
C THR A 41 -23.31 -44.00 -5.91
N TYR A 42 -24.26 -43.29 -6.53
CA TYR A 42 -25.64 -43.20 -6.02
C TYR A 42 -26.33 -44.57 -5.90
N LYS A 43 -26.14 -45.45 -6.89
CA LYS A 43 -26.72 -46.82 -6.88
C LYS A 43 -26.17 -47.69 -5.75
N GLN A 44 -24.94 -47.45 -5.33
CA GLN A 44 -24.28 -48.20 -4.26
C GLN A 44 -24.62 -47.66 -2.86
N MET A 45 -25.18 -46.46 -2.77
CA MET A 45 -25.55 -45.85 -1.48
C MET A 45 -26.82 -46.46 -0.89
N THR A 46 -26.75 -46.79 0.38
CA THR A 46 -27.91 -47.09 1.23
C THR A 46 -28.78 -45.83 1.43
N LEU A 47 -30.02 -46.02 1.90
CA LEU A 47 -30.90 -44.89 2.24
C LEU A 47 -30.26 -43.96 3.28
N ASP A 48 -29.61 -44.53 4.30
CA ASP A 48 -28.98 -43.77 5.37
C ASP A 48 -27.80 -42.93 4.85
N GLU A 49 -27.00 -43.47 3.93
CA GLU A 49 -25.95 -42.72 3.25
C GLU A 49 -26.53 -41.60 2.38
N LYS A 50 -27.62 -41.85 1.64
CA LYS A 50 -28.30 -40.83 0.82
C LYS A 50 -28.84 -39.68 1.68
N ILE A 51 -29.49 -39.98 2.80
CA ILE A 51 -30.00 -38.96 3.73
C ILE A 51 -28.84 -38.21 4.40
N GLY A 52 -27.80 -38.93 4.81
CA GLY A 52 -26.62 -38.34 5.45
C GLY A 52 -25.96 -37.26 4.60
N GLN A 53 -25.87 -37.46 3.29
CA GLN A 53 -25.31 -36.49 2.36
C GLN A 53 -26.01 -35.12 2.38
N LEU A 54 -27.27 -35.06 2.81
CA LEU A 54 -28.03 -33.81 2.90
C LEU A 54 -27.61 -32.93 4.08
N PHE A 55 -26.83 -33.44 5.05
CA PHE A 55 -26.49 -32.71 6.27
C PHE A 55 -25.06 -32.15 6.24
N MET A 56 -24.92 -30.88 6.63
CA MET A 56 -23.63 -30.24 6.91
C MET A 56 -23.62 -29.67 8.33
N VAL A 57 -22.71 -30.14 9.17
CA VAL A 57 -22.66 -29.78 10.61
C VAL A 57 -21.55 -28.79 10.93
N SER A 58 -21.72 -27.98 11.98
CA SER A 58 -20.69 -27.02 12.39
C SER A 58 -19.65 -27.60 13.35
N LEU A 59 -18.39 -27.24 13.13
CA LEU A 59 -17.29 -27.46 14.05
C LEU A 59 -16.37 -26.24 14.13
N PHE A 60 -15.85 -25.96 15.32
CA PHE A 60 -14.84 -24.93 15.51
C PHE A 60 -13.50 -25.66 15.56
N SER A 61 -12.48 -25.21 14.82
CA SER A 61 -11.19 -25.90 14.87
C SER A 61 -10.50 -25.75 16.23
N SER A 62 -10.93 -24.80 17.06
CA SER A 62 -10.54 -24.71 18.48
C SER A 62 -11.09 -25.84 19.35
N HIS A 63 -12.05 -26.64 18.87
CA HIS A 63 -12.63 -27.78 19.60
C HIS A 63 -11.82 -29.08 19.45
N ILE A 64 -10.66 -29.06 18.78
CA ILE A 64 -9.78 -30.23 18.68
C ILE A 64 -9.50 -30.82 20.08
N GLY A 65 -9.62 -32.14 20.21
CA GLY A 65 -9.45 -32.85 21.49
C GLY A 65 -10.59 -32.69 22.49
N THR A 66 -11.71 -32.05 22.12
CA THR A 66 -12.91 -31.94 22.99
C THR A 66 -13.98 -32.96 22.64
N LYS A 67 -14.94 -33.18 23.55
CA LYS A 67 -16.13 -34.02 23.30
C LYS A 67 -16.88 -33.66 22.01
N ARG A 68 -16.89 -32.38 21.64
CA ARG A 68 -17.55 -31.92 20.40
C ARG A 68 -16.85 -32.43 19.14
N ALA A 69 -15.52 -32.50 19.14
CA ALA A 69 -14.77 -33.06 18.02
C ALA A 69 -14.98 -34.59 17.90
N GLU A 70 -15.10 -35.30 19.02
CA GLU A 70 -15.43 -36.73 19.03
C GLU A 70 -16.87 -36.99 18.55
N GLU A 71 -17.83 -36.18 18.98
CA GLU A 71 -19.23 -36.28 18.54
C GLU A 71 -19.35 -36.14 17.00
N VAL A 72 -18.56 -35.26 16.38
CA VAL A 72 -18.53 -35.14 14.92
C VAL A 72 -17.96 -36.40 14.25
N LYS A 73 -16.98 -37.08 14.85
CA LYS A 73 -16.49 -38.38 14.34
C LYS A 73 -17.59 -39.43 14.35
N ASP A 74 -18.36 -39.48 15.43
CA ASP A 74 -19.50 -40.38 15.54
C ASP A 74 -20.55 -40.05 14.49
N TRP A 75 -20.80 -38.78 14.22
CA TRP A 75 -21.75 -38.35 13.19
C TRP A 75 -21.30 -38.71 11.78
N ILE A 76 -20.00 -38.62 11.47
CA ILE A 76 -19.43 -39.08 10.20
C ILE A 76 -19.71 -40.57 10.00
N LYS A 77 -19.44 -41.40 11.02
CA LYS A 77 -19.57 -42.85 10.92
C LYS A 77 -21.03 -43.33 10.95
N LYS A 78 -21.86 -42.74 11.82
CA LYS A 78 -23.22 -43.21 12.10
C LYS A 78 -24.27 -42.60 11.18
N TYR A 79 -24.16 -41.30 10.88
CA TYR A 79 -25.15 -40.56 10.09
C TYR A 79 -24.65 -40.18 8.71
N TYR A 80 -23.44 -40.60 8.31
CA TYR A 80 -22.90 -40.44 6.96
C TYR A 80 -22.99 -39.01 6.41
N ILE A 81 -22.72 -38.01 7.28
CA ILE A 81 -22.91 -36.59 6.97
C ILE A 81 -22.22 -36.20 5.66
N GLY A 82 -22.80 -35.26 4.92
CA GLY A 82 -22.28 -34.80 3.63
C GLY A 82 -21.08 -33.87 3.74
N GLY A 83 -20.97 -33.13 4.84
CA GLY A 83 -19.87 -32.20 5.07
C GLY A 83 -19.85 -31.53 6.44
N ILE A 84 -18.85 -30.67 6.63
CA ILE A 84 -18.59 -29.89 7.84
C ILE A 84 -18.37 -28.43 7.44
N ILE A 85 -19.04 -27.51 8.13
CA ILE A 85 -18.72 -26.08 8.10
C ILE A 85 -17.82 -25.75 9.30
N PHE A 86 -16.61 -25.29 9.02
CA PHE A 86 -15.68 -24.79 10.03
C PHE A 86 -16.00 -23.34 10.41
N SER A 87 -15.77 -23.03 11.69
CA SER A 87 -15.87 -21.67 12.23
C SER A 87 -14.59 -21.31 12.99
N LYS A 88 -14.69 -20.64 14.14
CA LYS A 88 -13.55 -20.04 14.83
C LYS A 88 -12.44 -21.05 15.19
N GLY A 89 -11.20 -20.61 15.08
CA GLY A 89 -10.03 -21.37 15.49
C GLY A 89 -8.79 -20.99 14.68
N GLY A 90 -7.99 -21.95 14.23
CA GLY A 90 -6.75 -21.67 13.49
C GLY A 90 -6.43 -22.72 12.41
N PRO A 91 -5.64 -22.35 11.39
CA PRO A 91 -5.49 -23.13 10.16
C PRO A 91 -4.86 -24.51 10.38
N LYS A 92 -3.82 -24.60 11.21
CA LYS A 92 -3.18 -25.90 11.53
C LYS A 92 -4.12 -26.86 12.25
N ARG A 93 -4.95 -26.36 13.18
CA ARG A 93 -5.93 -27.19 13.89
C ARG A 93 -7.02 -27.68 12.95
N GLN A 94 -7.45 -26.85 11.99
CA GLN A 94 -8.42 -27.27 10.97
C GLN A 94 -7.85 -28.34 10.04
N VAL A 95 -6.60 -28.20 9.61
CA VAL A 95 -5.92 -29.18 8.75
C VAL A 95 -5.82 -30.54 9.46
N LYS A 96 -5.43 -30.55 10.75
CA LYS A 96 -5.45 -31.78 11.58
C LYS A 96 -6.81 -32.47 11.57
N LEU A 97 -7.87 -31.73 11.87
CA LEU A 97 -9.23 -32.25 11.88
C LEU A 97 -9.67 -32.72 10.48
N THR A 98 -9.25 -32.02 9.42
CA THR A 98 -9.56 -32.41 8.04
C THR A 98 -8.90 -33.74 7.67
N ASN A 99 -7.61 -33.88 7.97
CA ASN A 99 -6.85 -35.11 7.77
C ASN A 99 -7.40 -36.28 8.59
N GLU A 100 -7.90 -35.99 9.79
CA GLU A 100 -8.51 -36.99 10.67
C GLU A 100 -9.90 -37.43 10.20
N TYR A 101 -10.74 -36.51 9.71
CA TYR A 101 -12.14 -36.79 9.40
C TYR A 101 -12.38 -37.35 8.01
N GLN A 102 -11.60 -36.94 7.01
CA GLN A 102 -11.80 -37.40 5.64
C GLN A 102 -11.71 -38.94 5.51
N PRO A 103 -10.73 -39.64 6.13
CA PRO A 103 -10.66 -41.11 6.07
C PRO A 103 -11.78 -41.84 6.80
N LEU A 104 -12.49 -41.18 7.73
CA LEU A 104 -13.62 -41.77 8.46
C LEU A 104 -14.90 -41.81 7.62
N SER A 105 -14.97 -41.01 6.56
CA SER A 105 -16.15 -40.89 5.72
C SER A 105 -16.08 -41.82 4.53
N LYS A 106 -17.16 -42.58 4.27
CA LYS A 106 -17.26 -43.44 3.08
C LYS A 106 -17.29 -42.65 1.77
N ILE A 107 -17.97 -41.51 1.79
CA ILE A 107 -17.98 -40.54 0.68
C ILE A 107 -17.28 -39.28 1.19
N PRO A 108 -16.21 -38.79 0.54
CA PRO A 108 -15.42 -37.69 1.07
C PRO A 108 -16.26 -36.46 1.44
N LEU A 109 -15.98 -35.85 2.58
CA LEU A 109 -16.75 -34.76 3.15
C LEU A 109 -16.47 -33.46 2.41
N PHE A 110 -17.49 -32.62 2.23
CA PHE A 110 -17.23 -31.21 1.99
C PHE A 110 -16.68 -30.55 3.25
N MET A 111 -15.59 -29.81 3.12
CA MET A 111 -15.14 -28.86 4.13
C MET A 111 -15.47 -27.45 3.66
N ALA A 112 -16.19 -26.68 4.49
CA ALA A 112 -16.72 -25.37 4.16
C ALA A 112 -16.44 -24.32 5.25
N MET A 113 -16.60 -23.05 4.94
CA MET A 113 -16.47 -21.92 5.87
C MET A 113 -17.09 -20.66 5.26
N ASP A 114 -17.46 -19.68 6.09
CA ASP A 114 -17.56 -18.28 5.65
C ASP A 114 -16.17 -17.63 5.63
N ALA A 115 -15.63 -17.37 4.44
CA ALA A 115 -14.34 -16.72 4.24
C ALA A 115 -14.48 -15.58 3.21
N GLU A 116 -15.37 -14.62 3.48
CA GLU A 116 -15.73 -13.52 2.57
C GLU A 116 -14.53 -12.61 2.25
N TRP A 117 -13.74 -12.24 3.25
CA TRP A 117 -12.48 -11.49 3.09
C TRP A 117 -11.26 -12.39 3.33
N GLY A 118 -11.40 -13.68 3.04
CA GLY A 118 -10.41 -14.71 3.32
C GLY A 118 -10.65 -15.44 4.63
N LEU A 119 -9.76 -16.38 4.93
CA LEU A 119 -9.85 -17.25 6.11
C LEU A 119 -9.86 -16.48 7.43
N ALA A 120 -9.31 -15.27 7.45
CA ALA A 120 -9.25 -14.39 8.62
C ALA A 120 -10.63 -14.00 9.17
N MET A 121 -11.70 -14.20 8.41
CA MET A 121 -13.07 -14.09 8.91
C MET A 121 -13.36 -15.03 10.08
N ARG A 122 -12.73 -16.21 10.11
CA ARG A 122 -12.94 -17.23 11.14
C ARG A 122 -11.65 -17.67 11.83
N LEU A 123 -10.53 -17.71 11.10
CA LEU A 123 -9.29 -18.29 11.58
C LEU A 123 -8.29 -17.22 12.02
N ASP A 124 -7.65 -17.46 13.16
CA ASP A 124 -6.47 -16.73 13.58
C ASP A 124 -5.31 -16.95 12.58
N SER A 125 -4.30 -16.08 12.63
CA SER A 125 -3.02 -16.27 11.93
C SER A 125 -3.13 -16.47 10.41
N THR A 126 -4.19 -15.97 9.78
CA THR A 126 -4.42 -16.05 8.32
C THR A 126 -4.55 -14.66 7.69
N PHE A 127 -4.39 -14.58 6.37
CA PHE A 127 -4.39 -13.32 5.64
C PHE A 127 -5.82 -12.75 5.51
N ALA A 128 -5.97 -11.44 5.70
CA ALA A 128 -7.23 -10.72 5.57
C ALA A 128 -7.18 -9.79 4.35
N TYR A 129 -8.08 -10.01 3.40
CA TYR A 129 -8.28 -9.11 2.29
C TYR A 129 -9.16 -7.92 2.68
N PRO A 130 -9.16 -6.81 1.90
CA PRO A 130 -10.11 -5.72 2.11
C PRO A 130 -11.55 -6.21 2.07
N TRP A 131 -12.43 -5.59 2.86
CA TRP A 131 -13.85 -5.97 2.88
C TRP A 131 -14.53 -5.68 1.55
N ASN A 132 -15.66 -6.35 1.31
CA ASN A 132 -16.40 -6.23 0.06
C ASN A 132 -16.79 -4.78 -0.26
N MET A 133 -17.12 -3.94 0.73
CA MET A 133 -17.41 -2.52 0.46
C MET A 133 -16.18 -1.78 -0.09
N THR A 134 -14.99 -2.03 0.46
CA THR A 134 -13.74 -1.48 -0.07
C THR A 134 -13.48 -1.97 -1.50
N MET A 135 -13.66 -3.27 -1.74
CA MET A 135 -13.56 -3.86 -3.09
C MET A 135 -14.63 -3.35 -4.07
N GLY A 136 -15.79 -2.96 -3.55
CA GLY A 136 -16.88 -2.33 -4.28
C GLY A 136 -16.53 -0.98 -4.87
N ALA A 137 -15.59 -0.28 -4.24
CA ALA A 137 -15.09 1.02 -4.70
C ALA A 137 -14.08 0.92 -5.85
N VAL A 138 -13.52 -0.27 -6.09
CA VAL A 138 -12.55 -0.49 -7.16
C VAL A 138 -13.26 -0.51 -8.51
N LYS A 139 -12.80 0.23 -9.52
CA LYS A 139 -13.38 0.16 -10.87
C LYS A 139 -12.95 -1.10 -11.65
N ASP A 140 -11.70 -1.53 -11.48
CA ASP A 140 -11.14 -2.70 -12.16
C ASP A 140 -11.59 -4.04 -11.52
N ASN A 141 -12.49 -4.76 -12.20
CA ASN A 141 -12.99 -6.06 -11.77
C ASN A 141 -11.91 -7.16 -11.77
N SER A 142 -10.80 -7.01 -12.50
CA SER A 142 -9.73 -8.00 -12.54
C SER A 142 -9.05 -8.18 -11.17
N LEU A 143 -8.96 -7.11 -10.37
CA LEU A 143 -8.45 -7.17 -9.00
C LEU A 143 -9.37 -7.99 -8.07
N ILE A 144 -10.68 -7.95 -8.32
CA ILE A 144 -11.68 -8.66 -7.53
C ILE A 144 -11.68 -10.15 -7.88
N GLU A 145 -11.52 -10.46 -9.17
CA GLU A 145 -11.29 -11.83 -9.61
C GLU A 145 -9.99 -12.41 -9.02
N ARG A 146 -8.91 -11.64 -9.01
CA ARG A 146 -7.66 -12.05 -8.35
C ARG A 146 -7.83 -12.27 -6.85
N ALA A 147 -8.59 -11.41 -6.16
CA ALA A 147 -8.87 -11.57 -4.73
C ALA A 147 -9.64 -12.87 -4.45
N GLY A 148 -10.73 -13.11 -5.21
CA GLY A 148 -11.48 -14.35 -5.14
C GLY A 148 -10.61 -15.59 -5.40
N LYS A 149 -9.70 -15.51 -6.39
CA LYS A 149 -8.74 -16.58 -6.69
C LYS A 149 -7.78 -16.87 -5.53
N ARG A 150 -7.17 -15.84 -4.94
CA ARG A 150 -6.24 -15.99 -3.80
C ARG A 150 -6.95 -16.54 -2.57
N ILE A 151 -8.15 -16.04 -2.26
CA ILE A 151 -8.98 -16.58 -1.18
C ILE A 151 -9.33 -18.05 -1.44
N GLY A 152 -9.70 -18.40 -2.68
CA GLY A 152 -9.91 -19.80 -3.07
C GLY A 152 -8.67 -20.67 -2.89
N GLN A 153 -7.48 -20.16 -3.21
CA GLN A 153 -6.22 -20.89 -2.98
C GLN A 153 -5.98 -21.12 -1.50
N HIS A 154 -6.18 -20.09 -0.65
CA HIS A 154 -6.07 -20.22 0.80
C HIS A 154 -7.04 -21.27 1.35
N CYS A 155 -8.31 -21.25 0.92
CA CYS A 155 -9.30 -22.28 1.27
C CYS A 155 -8.83 -23.68 0.86
N LYS A 156 -8.32 -23.83 -0.36
CA LYS A 156 -7.82 -25.12 -0.87
C LYS A 156 -6.65 -25.66 -0.06
N GLN A 157 -5.74 -24.79 0.40
CA GLN A 157 -4.57 -25.21 1.21
C GLN A 157 -4.96 -25.79 2.57
N ILE A 158 -6.15 -25.47 3.08
CA ILE A 158 -6.68 -26.08 4.31
C ILE A 158 -7.76 -27.14 4.04
N GLY A 159 -7.82 -27.62 2.80
CA GLY A 159 -8.69 -28.73 2.41
C GLY A 159 -10.16 -28.37 2.24
N MET A 160 -10.48 -27.09 2.02
CA MET A 160 -11.87 -26.65 1.78
C MET A 160 -12.27 -26.70 0.32
N GLN A 161 -13.53 -27.08 0.08
CA GLN A 161 -14.15 -27.13 -1.24
C GLN A 161 -15.26 -26.11 -1.41
N PHE A 162 -15.82 -25.60 -0.31
CA PHE A 162 -16.82 -24.56 -0.32
C PHE A 162 -16.36 -23.35 0.47
N ASN A 163 -16.54 -22.17 -0.10
CA ASN A 163 -16.55 -20.93 0.64
C ASN A 163 -17.94 -20.31 0.49
N PHE A 164 -18.60 -20.00 1.61
CA PHE A 164 -19.90 -19.34 1.61
C PHE A 164 -19.74 -17.84 1.33
N ALA A 165 -19.27 -17.55 0.12
CA ALA A 165 -19.04 -16.24 -0.46
C ALA A 165 -19.24 -16.33 -1.99
N PRO A 166 -19.50 -15.22 -2.69
CA PRO A 166 -19.63 -13.86 -2.17
C PRO A 166 -21.01 -13.56 -1.55
N ASP A 167 -21.01 -12.65 -0.57
CA ASP A 167 -22.22 -11.90 -0.20
C ASP A 167 -22.53 -10.91 -1.33
N ILE A 168 -23.70 -11.07 -1.94
CA ILE A 168 -24.20 -10.27 -3.06
C ILE A 168 -25.48 -9.52 -2.70
N ASP A 169 -25.72 -9.31 -1.41
CA ASP A 169 -26.81 -8.47 -0.95
C ASP A 169 -26.53 -7.02 -1.32
N ILE A 170 -27.57 -6.31 -1.74
CA ILE A 170 -27.49 -4.90 -2.11
C ILE A 170 -27.73 -4.04 -0.87
N ASN A 171 -26.73 -3.29 -0.44
CA ASN A 171 -26.76 -2.57 0.83
C ASN A 171 -27.38 -1.18 0.67
N THR A 172 -28.70 -1.09 0.50
CA THR A 172 -29.44 0.17 0.35
C THR A 172 -29.75 0.88 1.66
N ASN A 173 -29.50 0.24 2.80
CA ASN A 173 -29.85 0.76 4.11
C ASN A 173 -28.62 0.87 5.02
N PRO A 174 -28.12 2.09 5.25
CA PRO A 174 -26.99 2.35 6.12
C PRO A 174 -27.16 1.86 7.57
N ALA A 175 -28.40 1.71 8.03
CA ALA A 175 -28.72 1.22 9.37
C ALA A 175 -28.78 -0.32 9.46
N ASN A 176 -28.56 -1.05 8.35
CA ASN A 176 -28.51 -2.51 8.35
C ASN A 176 -27.34 -2.99 9.24
N PRO A 177 -27.62 -3.71 10.35
CA PRO A 177 -26.58 -4.10 11.30
C PRO A 177 -25.77 -5.32 10.83
N ILE A 178 -26.20 -6.02 9.78
CA ILE A 178 -25.66 -7.34 9.39
C ILE A 178 -24.83 -7.29 8.11
N ILE A 179 -25.30 -6.56 7.09
CA ILE A 179 -24.67 -6.56 5.76
C ILE A 179 -23.53 -5.52 5.71
N GLY A 180 -23.83 -4.22 5.72
CA GLY A 180 -22.81 -3.19 5.88
C GLY A 180 -21.58 -3.38 4.97
N ASN A 181 -20.40 -3.56 5.58
CA ASN A 181 -19.13 -3.74 4.86
C ASN A 181 -18.99 -5.09 4.11
N ARG A 182 -19.89 -6.05 4.34
CA ARG A 182 -19.92 -7.35 3.67
C ARG A 182 -20.52 -7.30 2.27
N SER A 183 -21.27 -6.25 1.94
CA SER A 183 -21.74 -6.02 0.58
C SER A 183 -20.73 -5.22 -0.24
N PHE A 184 -20.73 -5.43 -1.55
CA PHE A 184 -19.98 -4.61 -2.50
C PHE A 184 -20.59 -3.22 -2.72
N GLY A 185 -21.82 -2.94 -2.29
CA GLY A 185 -22.42 -1.61 -2.45
C GLY A 185 -23.94 -1.61 -2.54
N GLU A 186 -24.49 -0.47 -2.94
CA GLU A 186 -25.93 -0.26 -3.11
C GLU A 186 -26.39 -0.32 -4.58
N ASP A 187 -25.46 -0.29 -5.54
CA ASP A 187 -25.76 -0.44 -6.95
C ASP A 187 -25.80 -1.91 -7.38
N LYS A 188 -26.92 -2.32 -7.97
CA LYS A 188 -27.17 -3.72 -8.34
C LYS A 188 -26.23 -4.24 -9.42
N GLU A 189 -25.79 -3.39 -10.34
CA GLU A 189 -24.92 -3.80 -11.45
C GLU A 189 -23.49 -3.98 -10.95
N ASN A 190 -22.99 -3.04 -10.15
CA ASN A 190 -21.69 -3.14 -9.50
C ASN A 190 -21.63 -4.40 -8.62
N VAL A 191 -22.63 -4.62 -7.74
CA VAL A 191 -22.69 -5.82 -6.88
C VAL A 191 -22.69 -7.11 -7.72
N ALA A 192 -23.48 -7.17 -8.80
CA ALA A 192 -23.50 -8.33 -9.68
C ALA A 192 -22.15 -8.58 -10.38
N GLN A 193 -21.50 -7.54 -10.90
CA GLN A 193 -20.21 -7.65 -11.57
C GLN A 193 -19.10 -8.07 -10.60
N LYS A 194 -19.05 -7.49 -9.41
CA LYS A 194 -18.09 -7.84 -8.35
C LYS A 194 -18.29 -9.26 -7.85
N GLY A 195 -19.54 -9.65 -7.60
CA GLY A 195 -19.91 -11.01 -7.22
C GLY A 195 -19.49 -12.03 -8.28
N LEU A 196 -19.71 -11.73 -9.58
CA LEU A 196 -19.31 -12.60 -10.68
C LEU A 196 -17.79 -12.73 -10.77
N ALA A 197 -17.04 -11.64 -10.69
CA ALA A 197 -15.58 -11.63 -10.71
C ALA A 197 -15.01 -12.45 -9.55
N PHE A 198 -15.47 -12.19 -8.32
CA PHE A 198 -15.05 -12.92 -7.12
C PHE A 198 -15.33 -14.42 -7.24
N THR A 199 -16.53 -14.78 -7.69
CA THR A 199 -16.95 -16.17 -7.91
C THR A 199 -16.07 -16.86 -8.96
N ARG A 200 -15.79 -16.21 -10.09
CA ARG A 200 -14.92 -16.76 -11.14
C ARG A 200 -13.53 -17.07 -10.63
N GLY A 201 -12.91 -16.12 -9.94
CA GLY A 201 -11.57 -16.31 -9.38
C GLY A 201 -11.50 -17.48 -8.43
N MET A 202 -12.43 -17.54 -7.46
CA MET A 202 -12.47 -18.60 -6.46
C MET A 202 -12.72 -19.98 -7.07
N GLN A 203 -13.67 -20.09 -8.00
CA GLN A 203 -13.98 -21.35 -8.66
C GLN A 203 -12.89 -21.80 -9.64
N SER A 204 -12.08 -20.89 -10.18
CA SER A 204 -10.96 -21.22 -11.08
C SER A 204 -9.90 -22.12 -10.43
N VAL A 205 -9.83 -22.13 -9.10
CA VAL A 205 -8.86 -22.95 -8.34
C VAL A 205 -9.49 -24.19 -7.70
N GLY A 206 -10.79 -24.42 -7.97
CA GLY A 206 -11.53 -25.59 -7.51
C GLY A 206 -12.23 -25.43 -6.16
N VAL A 207 -12.46 -24.19 -5.70
CA VAL A 207 -13.30 -23.89 -4.52
C VAL A 207 -14.63 -23.29 -4.97
N LEU A 208 -15.73 -23.94 -4.62
CA LEU A 208 -17.08 -23.57 -5.02
C LEU A 208 -17.59 -22.39 -4.17
N GLY A 209 -18.23 -21.43 -4.85
CA GLY A 209 -18.85 -20.27 -4.20
C GLY A 209 -20.32 -20.49 -3.87
N SER A 210 -20.82 -19.67 -2.95
CA SER A 210 -22.23 -19.60 -2.56
C SER A 210 -22.69 -18.16 -2.57
N ALA A 211 -23.53 -17.82 -3.55
CA ALA A 211 -24.20 -16.52 -3.61
C ALA A 211 -25.21 -16.42 -2.47
N LYS A 212 -25.10 -15.37 -1.64
CA LYS A 212 -25.95 -15.20 -0.46
C LYS A 212 -26.34 -13.73 -0.20
N HIS A 213 -27.44 -13.47 0.50
CA HIS A 213 -28.41 -14.44 1.07
C HIS A 213 -29.73 -14.36 0.31
N PHE A 214 -30.08 -15.37 -0.48
CA PHE A 214 -31.29 -15.37 -1.30
C PHE A 214 -32.56 -15.33 -0.42
N PRO A 215 -33.61 -14.55 -0.75
CA PRO A 215 -33.79 -13.69 -1.94
C PRO A 215 -33.29 -12.24 -1.82
N GLY A 216 -32.41 -11.92 -0.87
CA GLY A 216 -31.74 -10.63 -0.69
C GLY A 216 -31.94 -10.05 0.71
N HIS A 217 -30.90 -10.00 1.54
CA HIS A 217 -30.95 -9.59 2.95
C HIS A 217 -30.54 -8.11 3.18
N GLY A 218 -30.16 -7.41 2.12
CA GLY A 218 -29.48 -6.11 2.12
C GLY A 218 -30.17 -4.93 2.82
N ASP A 219 -31.49 -4.99 3.05
CA ASP A 219 -32.28 -3.90 3.63
C ASP A 219 -33.15 -4.33 4.83
N THR A 220 -32.62 -5.20 5.68
CA THR A 220 -33.32 -5.58 6.91
C THR A 220 -32.79 -4.80 8.11
N ALA A 221 -33.66 -4.11 8.84
CA ALA A 221 -33.29 -3.39 10.07
C ALA A 221 -33.15 -4.31 11.32
N LYS A 222 -33.48 -5.60 11.22
CA LYS A 222 -33.46 -6.57 12.33
C LYS A 222 -32.48 -7.72 12.06
N ASP A 223 -31.84 -8.18 13.12
CA ASP A 223 -30.87 -9.29 13.09
C ASP A 223 -31.58 -10.66 13.09
N SER A 224 -31.31 -11.47 12.05
CA SER A 224 -31.83 -12.83 11.88
C SER A 224 -31.41 -13.80 12.99
N HIS A 225 -30.30 -13.53 13.67
CA HIS A 225 -29.84 -14.34 14.81
C HIS A 225 -30.75 -14.19 16.03
N LYS A 226 -31.55 -13.11 16.09
CA LYS A 226 -32.41 -12.78 17.22
C LYS A 226 -33.89 -12.90 16.91
N THR A 227 -34.31 -12.61 15.67
CA THR A 227 -35.71 -12.58 15.22
C THR A 227 -35.79 -12.82 13.71
N LEU A 228 -36.90 -13.34 13.19
CA LEU A 228 -37.13 -13.45 11.74
C LEU A 228 -37.21 -12.06 11.08
N PRO A 229 -36.22 -11.63 10.25
CA PRO A 229 -36.25 -10.33 9.59
C PRO A 229 -37.33 -10.33 8.51
N THR A 230 -38.04 -9.20 8.39
CA THR A 230 -39.09 -9.04 7.38
C THR A 230 -38.66 -8.04 6.31
N ILE A 231 -38.87 -8.40 5.04
CA ILE A 231 -38.65 -7.54 3.88
C ILE A 231 -40.00 -7.17 3.27
N ASN A 232 -40.36 -5.89 3.39
CA ASN A 232 -41.69 -5.36 3.02
C ASN A 232 -41.70 -4.64 1.66
N PHE A 233 -40.82 -5.03 0.73
CA PHE A 233 -40.81 -4.45 -0.62
C PHE A 233 -41.87 -5.08 -1.52
N THR A 234 -42.20 -4.37 -2.59
CA THR A 234 -43.05 -4.90 -3.65
C THR A 234 -42.31 -5.99 -4.43
N ALA A 235 -43.04 -6.95 -4.99
CA ALA A 235 -42.46 -8.01 -5.82
C ALA A 235 -41.68 -7.44 -7.02
N LYS A 236 -42.15 -6.31 -7.60
CA LYS A 236 -41.45 -5.60 -8.68
C LYS A 236 -40.07 -5.10 -8.25
N ARG A 237 -39.97 -4.47 -7.07
CA ARG A 237 -38.70 -4.00 -6.52
C ARG A 237 -37.73 -5.16 -6.30
N LEU A 238 -38.19 -6.22 -5.63
CA LEU A 238 -37.41 -7.44 -5.39
C LEU A 238 -36.84 -8.02 -6.69
N GLU A 239 -37.67 -8.09 -7.74
CA GLU A 239 -37.25 -8.58 -9.05
C GLU A 239 -36.21 -7.68 -9.72
N GLU A 240 -36.39 -6.36 -9.65
CA GLU A 240 -35.55 -5.36 -10.34
C GLU A 240 -34.24 -5.06 -9.62
N VAL A 241 -34.16 -5.28 -8.31
CA VAL A 241 -33.02 -4.91 -7.47
C VAL A 241 -32.47 -6.11 -6.71
N GLU A 242 -33.14 -6.59 -5.67
CA GLU A 242 -32.57 -7.59 -4.74
C GLU A 242 -32.25 -8.94 -5.43
N LEU A 243 -33.10 -9.38 -6.38
CA LEU A 243 -32.91 -10.61 -7.16
C LEU A 243 -31.97 -10.43 -8.36
N TYR A 244 -31.59 -9.20 -8.71
CA TYR A 244 -30.78 -8.92 -9.90
C TYR A 244 -29.39 -9.59 -9.84
N PRO A 245 -28.60 -9.46 -8.76
CA PRO A 245 -27.31 -10.13 -8.67
C PRO A 245 -27.43 -11.66 -8.72
N PHE A 246 -28.43 -12.25 -8.06
CA PHE A 246 -28.66 -13.70 -8.09
C PHE A 246 -28.96 -14.21 -9.51
N ARG A 247 -29.76 -13.47 -10.28
CA ARG A 247 -30.04 -13.79 -11.68
C ARG A 247 -28.78 -13.73 -12.52
N ALA A 248 -27.96 -12.69 -12.35
CA ALA A 248 -26.71 -12.51 -13.09
C ALA A 248 -25.70 -13.64 -12.80
N LEU A 249 -25.63 -14.12 -11.55
CA LEU A 249 -24.71 -15.18 -11.13
C LEU A 249 -25.26 -16.60 -11.37
N SER A 250 -26.56 -16.78 -11.59
CA SER A 250 -27.26 -18.09 -11.61
C SER A 250 -26.59 -19.18 -12.45
N LYS A 251 -26.00 -18.83 -13.59
CA LYS A 251 -25.32 -19.77 -14.51
C LYS A 251 -23.84 -20.01 -14.16
N SER A 252 -23.26 -19.19 -13.29
CA SER A 252 -21.84 -19.21 -12.95
C SER A 252 -21.55 -19.73 -11.55
N VAL A 253 -22.40 -19.39 -10.57
CA VAL A 253 -22.18 -19.75 -9.16
C VAL A 253 -22.61 -21.18 -8.87
N ALA A 254 -21.72 -21.95 -8.24
CA ALA A 254 -21.96 -23.36 -7.95
C ALA A 254 -23.07 -23.59 -6.92
N SER A 255 -23.26 -22.65 -5.98
CA SER A 255 -24.31 -22.73 -4.97
C SER A 255 -24.98 -21.40 -4.66
N VAL A 256 -26.19 -21.46 -4.09
CA VAL A 256 -26.92 -20.33 -3.50
C VAL A 256 -27.30 -20.70 -2.08
N MET A 257 -27.08 -19.78 -1.14
CA MET A 257 -27.54 -19.90 0.24
C MET A 257 -28.84 -19.11 0.43
N VAL A 258 -29.85 -19.77 0.97
CA VAL A 258 -31.18 -19.19 1.24
C VAL A 258 -31.23 -18.74 2.69
N GLY A 259 -31.39 -17.43 2.90
CA GLY A 259 -31.54 -16.84 4.23
C GLY A 259 -32.86 -17.23 4.89
N HIS A 260 -32.98 -16.95 6.20
CA HIS A 260 -34.24 -17.09 6.95
C HIS A 260 -34.95 -15.74 7.01
N LEU A 261 -35.75 -15.41 5.99
CA LEU A 261 -36.41 -14.11 5.83
C LEU A 261 -37.92 -14.28 5.67
N ASN A 262 -38.70 -13.39 6.28
CA ASN A 262 -40.13 -13.24 5.98
C ASN A 262 -40.28 -12.26 4.81
N VAL A 263 -40.79 -12.71 3.66
CA VAL A 263 -40.90 -11.89 2.45
C VAL A 263 -42.33 -11.96 1.89
N PRO A 264 -43.29 -11.20 2.46
CA PRO A 264 -44.71 -11.34 2.13
C PRO A 264 -45.04 -11.14 0.64
N ALA A 265 -44.23 -10.38 -0.08
CA ALA A 265 -44.42 -10.15 -1.52
C ALA A 265 -44.04 -11.37 -2.40
N LEU A 266 -43.28 -12.33 -1.87
CA LEU A 266 -42.88 -13.56 -2.57
C LEU A 266 -43.51 -14.82 -1.95
N GLU A 267 -43.88 -14.78 -0.67
CA GLU A 267 -44.50 -15.88 0.04
C GLU A 267 -45.82 -15.44 0.70
N PRO A 268 -46.98 -15.95 0.23
CA PRO A 268 -48.28 -15.56 0.76
C PRO A 268 -48.54 -16.05 2.20
N LYS A 269 -47.90 -17.14 2.65
CA LYS A 269 -48.02 -17.61 4.03
C LYS A 269 -47.21 -16.71 4.95
N ASN A 270 -47.91 -15.82 5.65
CA ASN A 270 -47.29 -14.87 6.57
C ASN A 270 -46.40 -15.56 7.62
N GLY A 271 -45.19 -15.04 7.80
CA GLY A 271 -44.22 -15.53 8.78
C GLY A 271 -43.54 -16.86 8.41
N LEU A 272 -43.79 -17.43 7.23
CA LEU A 272 -43.04 -18.58 6.73
C LEU A 272 -41.63 -18.11 6.30
N PRO A 273 -40.54 -18.63 6.91
CA PRO A 273 -39.19 -18.28 6.49
C PRO A 273 -38.91 -18.72 5.05
N SER A 274 -38.18 -17.89 4.29
CA SER A 274 -37.82 -18.15 2.89
C SER A 274 -37.13 -19.51 2.67
N SER A 275 -36.35 -19.97 3.64
CA SER A 275 -35.70 -21.29 3.60
C SER A 275 -36.68 -22.48 3.68
N LEU A 276 -37.92 -22.26 4.12
CA LEU A 276 -39.00 -23.26 4.20
C LEU A 276 -40.08 -23.05 3.11
N SER A 277 -39.92 -22.03 2.25
CA SER A 277 -40.91 -21.68 1.23
C SER A 277 -40.62 -22.38 -0.09
N LYS A 278 -41.54 -23.28 -0.50
CA LYS A 278 -41.53 -23.87 -1.84
C LYS A 278 -41.71 -22.80 -2.93
N THR A 279 -42.51 -21.77 -2.67
CA THR A 279 -42.75 -20.65 -3.59
C THR A 279 -41.45 -19.92 -3.93
N ILE A 280 -40.64 -19.62 -2.91
CA ILE A 280 -39.37 -18.89 -3.06
C ILE A 280 -38.27 -19.80 -3.63
N ILE A 281 -38.12 -21.02 -3.14
CA ILE A 281 -37.00 -21.89 -3.53
C ILE A 281 -37.30 -22.62 -4.83
N THR A 282 -38.42 -23.33 -4.90
CA THR A 282 -38.72 -24.16 -6.07
C THR A 282 -39.31 -23.34 -7.21
N ASP A 283 -40.36 -22.56 -6.95
CA ASP A 283 -41.07 -21.88 -8.03
C ASP A 283 -40.32 -20.64 -8.54
N LEU A 284 -39.72 -19.86 -7.65
CA LEU A 284 -38.90 -18.70 -8.02
C LEU A 284 -37.45 -19.08 -8.40
N LEU A 285 -36.63 -19.57 -7.47
CA LEU A 285 -35.20 -19.79 -7.74
C LEU A 285 -34.94 -20.90 -8.77
N LYS A 286 -35.57 -22.08 -8.62
CA LYS A 286 -35.33 -23.20 -9.54
C LYS A 286 -36.05 -23.03 -10.86
N LYS A 287 -37.38 -22.81 -10.85
CA LYS A 287 -38.19 -22.79 -12.08
C LYS A 287 -38.10 -21.45 -12.81
N LYS A 288 -38.45 -20.34 -12.16
CA LYS A 288 -38.50 -19.02 -12.83
C LYS A 288 -37.10 -18.50 -13.18
N MET A 289 -36.12 -18.64 -12.29
CA MET A 289 -34.75 -18.18 -12.54
C MET A 289 -33.85 -19.23 -13.21
N GLY A 290 -34.31 -20.49 -13.32
CA GLY A 290 -33.57 -21.56 -13.99
C GLY A 290 -32.30 -21.98 -13.26
N TYR A 291 -32.25 -21.87 -11.93
CA TYR A 291 -31.07 -22.22 -11.15
C TYR A 291 -30.90 -23.74 -10.99
N GLU A 292 -29.78 -24.27 -11.49
CA GLU A 292 -29.46 -25.71 -11.48
C GLU A 292 -28.26 -26.08 -10.58
N GLY A 293 -27.70 -25.13 -9.83
CA GLY A 293 -26.63 -25.36 -8.85
C GLY A 293 -27.14 -25.82 -7.49
N LEU A 294 -26.27 -26.01 -6.50
CA LEU A 294 -26.65 -26.47 -5.15
C LEU A 294 -27.37 -25.39 -4.35
N ILE A 295 -28.42 -25.77 -3.63
CA ILE A 295 -29.15 -24.85 -2.75
C ILE A 295 -28.88 -25.25 -1.29
N PHE A 296 -28.31 -24.32 -0.53
CA PHE A 296 -28.06 -24.48 0.90
C PHE A 296 -29.09 -23.67 1.70
N THR A 297 -29.53 -24.22 2.82
CA THR A 297 -30.13 -23.37 3.85
C THR A 297 -29.04 -22.54 4.52
N ASP A 298 -29.41 -21.38 5.08
CA ASP A 298 -28.65 -20.82 6.21
C ASP A 298 -28.78 -21.74 7.45
N ALA A 299 -28.12 -21.39 8.55
CA ALA A 299 -28.03 -22.25 9.73
C ALA A 299 -29.41 -22.54 10.37
N LEU A 300 -29.90 -23.77 10.22
CA LEU A 300 -31.22 -24.20 10.70
C LEU A 300 -31.37 -24.18 12.23
N GLY A 301 -30.27 -24.11 12.96
CA GLY A 301 -30.26 -23.87 14.41
C GLY A 301 -30.56 -22.42 14.82
N MET A 302 -30.71 -21.48 13.89
CA MET A 302 -31.04 -20.08 14.19
C MET A 302 -32.50 -19.92 14.64
N LYS A 303 -32.72 -19.07 15.65
CA LYS A 303 -34.04 -18.81 16.23
C LYS A 303 -35.11 -18.43 15.20
N GLY A 304 -34.73 -17.66 14.18
CA GLY A 304 -35.65 -17.20 13.13
C GLY A 304 -36.35 -18.33 12.35
N VAL A 305 -35.81 -19.56 12.37
CA VAL A 305 -36.42 -20.74 11.72
C VAL A 305 -36.66 -21.88 12.71
N SER A 306 -35.77 -22.09 13.69
CA SER A 306 -35.83 -23.24 14.60
C SER A 306 -37.04 -23.22 15.53
N GLU A 307 -37.64 -22.05 15.78
CA GLU A 307 -38.83 -21.90 16.60
C GLU A 307 -40.13 -22.00 15.78
N TYR A 308 -40.05 -22.06 14.45
CA TYR A 308 -41.23 -22.12 13.57
C TYR A 308 -41.88 -23.51 13.54
N LEU A 309 -41.08 -24.58 13.62
CA LEU A 309 -41.54 -25.96 13.62
C LEU A 309 -40.75 -26.79 14.66
N PRO A 310 -41.29 -27.94 15.09
CA PRO A 310 -40.56 -28.86 15.95
C PRO A 310 -39.24 -29.33 15.31
N ILE A 311 -38.24 -29.61 16.16
CA ILE A 311 -36.96 -30.20 15.75
C ILE A 311 -37.20 -31.47 14.93
N GLY A 312 -36.55 -31.58 13.77
CA GLY A 312 -36.71 -32.67 12.81
C GLY A 312 -37.68 -32.34 11.68
N GLU A 313 -38.78 -31.65 11.98
CA GLU A 313 -39.75 -31.23 10.97
C GLU A 313 -39.25 -30.02 10.18
N VAL A 314 -38.46 -29.12 10.81
CA VAL A 314 -37.76 -28.01 10.13
C VAL A 314 -36.90 -28.53 8.98
N GLU A 315 -36.10 -29.57 9.24
CA GLU A 315 -35.23 -30.22 8.26
C GLU A 315 -36.02 -30.82 7.09
N VAL A 316 -37.13 -31.50 7.39
CA VAL A 316 -38.01 -32.10 6.38
C VAL A 316 -38.65 -31.02 5.49
N GLU A 317 -39.21 -29.97 6.09
CA GLU A 317 -39.87 -28.89 5.34
C GLU A 317 -38.87 -28.08 4.51
N ALA A 318 -37.67 -27.79 5.04
CA ALA A 318 -36.60 -27.15 4.28
C ALA A 318 -36.22 -27.99 3.05
N PHE A 319 -36.11 -29.31 3.20
CA PHE A 319 -35.80 -30.20 2.08
C PHE A 319 -36.93 -30.25 1.04
N LEU A 320 -38.18 -30.35 1.49
CA LEU A 320 -39.36 -30.36 0.61
C LEU A 320 -39.55 -29.03 -0.13
N ALA A 321 -39.19 -27.91 0.49
CA ALA A 321 -39.20 -26.60 -0.16
C ALA A 321 -38.24 -26.50 -1.35
N GLY A 322 -37.16 -27.29 -1.35
CA GLY A 322 -36.26 -27.46 -2.49
C GLY A 322 -34.77 -27.34 -2.19
N ASN A 323 -34.37 -27.16 -0.92
CA ASN A 323 -32.96 -27.13 -0.51
C ASN A 323 -32.28 -28.49 -0.75
N ASP A 324 -31.01 -28.48 -1.10
CA ASP A 324 -30.21 -29.69 -1.30
C ASP A 324 -29.39 -30.06 -0.05
N ILE A 325 -28.82 -29.07 0.63
CA ILE A 325 -28.02 -29.27 1.84
C ILE A 325 -28.60 -28.45 3.00
N LEU A 326 -28.81 -29.13 4.12
CA LEU A 326 -29.33 -28.64 5.39
C LEU A 326 -28.15 -28.27 6.29
N LEU A 327 -27.90 -26.97 6.41
CA LEU A 327 -26.76 -26.42 7.13
C LEU A 327 -27.07 -26.28 8.63
N MET A 328 -26.17 -26.76 9.47
CA MET A 328 -26.19 -26.62 10.93
C MET A 328 -27.55 -26.98 11.56
N PRO A 329 -28.03 -28.23 11.42
CA PRO A 329 -29.26 -28.66 12.06
C PRO A 329 -29.16 -28.48 13.58
N SER A 330 -30.28 -28.11 14.21
CA SER A 330 -30.35 -27.93 15.68
C SER A 330 -30.07 -29.24 16.43
N ASN A 331 -30.47 -30.38 15.85
CA ASN A 331 -30.21 -31.72 16.38
C ASN A 331 -30.10 -32.72 15.22
N LEU A 332 -28.87 -33.09 14.84
CA LEU A 332 -28.63 -34.01 13.73
C LEU A 332 -29.35 -35.36 13.88
N PRO A 333 -29.25 -36.09 15.02
CA PRO A 333 -29.95 -37.37 15.16
C PRO A 333 -31.47 -37.29 14.91
N LYS A 334 -32.15 -36.30 15.49
CA LYS A 334 -33.60 -36.13 15.30
C LYS A 334 -33.95 -35.72 13.87
N GLY A 335 -33.17 -34.81 13.27
CA GLY A 335 -33.33 -34.42 11.86
C GLY A 335 -33.17 -35.60 10.91
N PHE A 336 -32.14 -36.42 11.12
CA PHE A 336 -31.87 -37.60 10.31
C PHE A 336 -33.03 -38.63 10.37
N GLU A 337 -33.50 -38.96 11.57
CA GLU A 337 -34.62 -39.89 11.75
C GLU A 337 -35.94 -39.34 11.18
N ALA A 338 -36.20 -38.03 11.31
CA ALA A 338 -37.36 -37.39 10.72
C ALA A 338 -37.34 -37.48 9.18
N MET A 339 -36.20 -37.21 8.55
CA MET A 339 -36.00 -37.37 7.11
C MET A 339 -36.23 -38.82 6.67
N LYS A 340 -35.71 -39.79 7.42
CA LYS A 340 -35.88 -41.22 7.15
C LYS A 340 -37.35 -41.64 7.24
N LYS A 341 -38.06 -41.20 8.28
CA LYS A 341 -39.51 -41.43 8.43
C LYS A 341 -40.32 -40.76 7.32
N ALA A 342 -39.97 -39.54 6.93
CA ALA A 342 -40.62 -38.83 5.83
C ALA A 342 -40.43 -39.54 4.47
N TYR A 343 -39.27 -40.16 4.24
CA TYR A 343 -39.04 -41.00 3.07
C TYR A 343 -39.86 -42.31 3.12
N GLN A 344 -39.83 -43.02 4.24
CA GLN A 344 -40.56 -44.29 4.41
C GLN A 344 -42.08 -44.11 4.27
N SER A 345 -42.61 -42.97 4.72
CA SER A 345 -44.01 -42.59 4.57
C SER A 345 -44.35 -42.00 3.19
N LYS A 346 -43.40 -41.94 2.25
CA LYS A 346 -43.53 -41.38 0.90
C LYS A 346 -43.83 -39.87 0.86
N ARG A 347 -43.68 -39.15 1.97
CA ARG A 347 -43.69 -37.68 1.99
C ARG A 347 -42.50 -37.12 1.22
N ILE A 348 -41.34 -37.77 1.34
CA ILE A 348 -40.19 -37.56 0.46
C ILE A 348 -40.15 -38.69 -0.58
N SER A 349 -40.29 -38.35 -1.86
CA SER A 349 -40.13 -39.31 -2.97
C SER A 349 -38.66 -39.65 -3.23
N GLU A 350 -38.39 -40.83 -3.78
CA GLU A 350 -37.04 -41.21 -4.27
C GLU A 350 -36.50 -40.24 -5.33
N GLU A 351 -37.34 -39.75 -6.25
CA GLU A 351 -36.91 -38.77 -7.26
C GLU A 351 -36.37 -37.48 -6.63
N ARG A 352 -37.11 -36.93 -5.65
CA ARG A 352 -36.69 -35.74 -4.89
C ARG A 352 -35.38 -35.97 -4.14
N LEU A 353 -35.21 -37.13 -3.50
CA LEU A 353 -33.98 -37.50 -2.78
C LEU A 353 -32.81 -37.68 -3.76
N ALA A 354 -33.00 -38.47 -4.82
CA ALA A 354 -32.02 -38.71 -5.87
C ALA A 354 -31.54 -37.40 -6.51
N HIS A 355 -32.45 -36.47 -6.79
CA HIS A 355 -32.11 -35.18 -7.39
C HIS A 355 -31.07 -34.42 -6.56
N SER A 356 -31.29 -34.24 -5.25
CA SER A 356 -30.33 -33.52 -4.40
C SER A 356 -29.04 -34.29 -4.20
N VAL A 357 -29.11 -35.58 -3.89
CA VAL A 357 -27.90 -36.38 -3.65
C VAL A 357 -27.02 -36.45 -4.90
N LYS A 358 -27.59 -36.60 -6.10
CA LYS A 358 -26.83 -36.57 -7.34
C LYS A 358 -26.17 -35.21 -7.59
N LYS A 359 -26.84 -34.09 -7.30
CA LYS A 359 -26.20 -32.76 -7.36
C LYS A 359 -25.03 -32.63 -6.39
N ILE A 360 -25.17 -33.15 -5.17
CA ILE A 360 -24.10 -33.17 -4.15
C ILE A 360 -22.92 -33.98 -4.67
N LEU A 361 -23.16 -35.17 -5.22
CA LEU A 361 -22.14 -36.01 -5.85
C LEU A 361 -21.48 -35.30 -7.04
N MET A 362 -22.25 -34.66 -7.93
CA MET A 362 -21.70 -33.86 -9.04
C MET A 362 -20.72 -32.79 -8.52
N ALA A 363 -21.12 -32.06 -7.48
CA ALA A 363 -20.28 -31.06 -6.85
C ALA A 363 -19.02 -31.66 -6.22
N LYS A 364 -19.10 -32.82 -5.55
CA LYS A 364 -17.93 -33.55 -5.00
C LYS A 364 -16.97 -33.96 -6.10
N TYR A 365 -17.47 -34.55 -7.18
CA TYR A 365 -16.66 -34.90 -8.34
C TYR A 365 -15.97 -33.66 -8.92
N LYS A 366 -16.69 -32.54 -9.04
CA LYS A 366 -16.17 -31.29 -9.61
C LYS A 366 -14.96 -30.72 -8.88
N VAL A 367 -14.90 -30.90 -7.55
CA VAL A 367 -13.81 -30.44 -6.70
C VAL A 367 -12.77 -31.52 -6.38
N GLY A 368 -12.86 -32.69 -7.05
CA GLY A 368 -11.92 -33.79 -6.87
C GLY A 368 -12.14 -34.64 -5.62
N LEU A 369 -13.28 -34.50 -4.93
CA LEU A 369 -13.67 -35.32 -3.78
C LEU A 369 -14.18 -36.72 -4.20
N THR A 370 -13.58 -37.30 -5.23
CA THR A 370 -13.65 -38.74 -5.52
C THR A 370 -12.67 -39.52 -4.63
N THR A 371 -11.61 -38.86 -4.18
CA THR A 371 -10.55 -39.37 -3.30
C THR A 371 -10.00 -38.22 -2.44
N PHE A 372 -9.34 -38.53 -1.31
CA PHE A 372 -8.68 -37.53 -0.48
C PHE A 372 -7.21 -37.87 -0.27
N THR A 373 -6.35 -36.85 -0.34
CA THR A 373 -4.93 -36.94 0.02
C THR A 373 -4.70 -36.06 1.25
N PRO A 374 -4.09 -36.59 2.33
CA PRO A 374 -3.76 -35.81 3.51
C PRO A 374 -2.92 -34.58 3.17
N ILE A 375 -3.21 -33.48 3.86
CA ILE A 375 -2.57 -32.19 3.68
C ILE A 375 -1.35 -32.12 4.62
N ASP A 376 -0.23 -31.61 4.11
CA ASP A 376 0.97 -31.40 4.93
C ASP A 376 0.78 -30.20 5.86
N GLU A 377 0.78 -30.45 7.17
CA GLU A 377 0.63 -29.42 8.20
C GLU A 377 1.81 -28.43 8.26
N ALA A 378 2.99 -28.83 7.78
CA ALA A 378 4.21 -28.03 7.87
C ALA A 378 4.21 -26.83 6.92
N THR A 379 3.54 -26.93 5.76
CA THR A 379 3.56 -25.90 4.71
C THR A 379 2.48 -24.83 4.88
N VAL A 380 1.38 -25.14 5.56
CA VAL A 380 0.15 -24.33 5.67
C VAL A 380 0.44 -22.87 6.01
N SER A 381 1.25 -22.59 7.03
CA SER A 381 1.48 -21.20 7.46
C SER A 381 2.17 -20.33 6.41
N LYS A 382 3.07 -20.91 5.61
CA LYS A 382 3.82 -20.18 4.57
C LYS A 382 2.96 -19.91 3.34
N GLU A 383 2.05 -20.81 3.02
CA GLU A 383 1.21 -20.70 1.82
C GLU A 383 0.00 -19.79 2.00
N LEU A 384 -0.41 -19.55 3.25
CA LEU A 384 -1.50 -18.65 3.60
C LEU A 384 -1.09 -17.17 3.72
N HIS A 385 0.20 -16.86 3.62
CA HIS A 385 0.74 -15.49 3.62
C HIS A 385 1.91 -15.39 2.65
N THR A 386 1.64 -14.85 1.46
CA THR A 386 2.65 -14.67 0.41
C THR A 386 2.77 -13.21 0.03
N THR A 387 3.90 -12.83 -0.57
CA THR A 387 4.11 -11.47 -1.11
C THR A 387 3.08 -11.10 -2.17
N GLU A 388 2.50 -12.08 -2.90
CA GLU A 388 1.41 -11.82 -3.83
C GLU A 388 0.15 -11.30 -3.10
N ASP A 389 -0.14 -11.80 -1.89
CA ASP A 389 -1.27 -11.38 -1.08
C ASP A 389 -1.10 -9.91 -0.62
N ASP A 390 0.12 -9.54 -0.19
CA ASP A 390 0.47 -8.17 0.17
C ASP A 390 0.35 -7.20 -1.02
N LEU A 391 0.87 -7.59 -2.19
CA LEU A 391 0.82 -6.78 -3.42
C LEU A 391 -0.61 -6.58 -3.91
N LEU A 392 -1.43 -7.62 -3.88
CA LEU A 392 -2.82 -7.53 -4.28
C LEU A 392 -3.60 -6.63 -3.31
N THR A 393 -3.33 -6.71 -2.00
CA THR A 393 -3.92 -5.83 -1.00
C THR A 393 -3.51 -4.37 -1.20
N GLU A 394 -2.23 -4.10 -1.49
CA GLU A 394 -1.74 -2.77 -1.87
C GLU A 394 -2.49 -2.23 -3.10
N ALA A 395 -2.64 -3.06 -4.14
CA ALA A 395 -3.35 -2.67 -5.35
C ALA A 395 -4.85 -2.42 -5.12
N ILE A 396 -5.53 -3.24 -4.32
CA ILE A 396 -6.96 -3.05 -4.03
C ILE A 396 -7.18 -1.76 -3.24
N PHE A 397 -6.43 -1.51 -2.17
CA PHE A 397 -6.58 -0.26 -1.42
C PHE A 397 -6.25 0.97 -2.28
N GLU A 398 -5.16 0.92 -3.06
CA GLU A 398 -4.79 2.02 -3.97
C GLU A 398 -5.90 2.32 -5.00
N ASN A 399 -6.52 1.29 -5.59
CA ASN A 399 -7.61 1.47 -6.57
C ASN A 399 -8.98 1.74 -5.93
N ALA A 400 -9.15 1.46 -4.64
CA ALA A 400 -10.38 1.75 -3.90
C ALA A 400 -10.45 3.21 -3.45
N LEU A 401 -9.32 3.88 -3.23
CA LEU A 401 -9.29 5.27 -2.75
C LEU A 401 -10.15 6.19 -3.61
N THR A 402 -11.18 6.78 -2.98
CA THR A 402 -12.18 7.59 -3.68
C THR A 402 -12.09 9.03 -3.20
N VAL A 403 -11.75 9.94 -4.11
CA VAL A 403 -11.94 11.37 -3.87
C VAL A 403 -13.38 11.69 -4.25
N ALA A 404 -14.19 12.10 -3.28
CA ALA A 404 -15.60 12.40 -3.49
C ALA A 404 -15.85 13.91 -3.65
N GLN A 405 -14.94 14.74 -3.14
CA GLN A 405 -14.99 16.20 -3.29
C GLN A 405 -13.56 16.75 -3.42
N ASN A 406 -13.36 17.69 -4.35
CA ASN A 406 -12.06 18.31 -4.60
C ASN A 406 -12.21 19.76 -5.10
N LYS A 407 -12.68 20.65 -4.24
CA LYS A 407 -12.90 22.06 -4.56
C LYS A 407 -11.56 22.74 -4.88
N ASN A 408 -11.59 23.59 -5.91
CA ASN A 408 -10.41 24.34 -6.37
C ASN A 408 -9.19 23.45 -6.66
N GLN A 409 -9.41 22.16 -6.92
CA GLN A 409 -8.35 21.16 -7.16
C GLN A 409 -7.29 21.16 -6.04
N ILE A 410 -7.72 21.26 -4.77
CA ILE A 410 -6.82 21.25 -3.61
C ILE A 410 -6.03 19.94 -3.49
N ILE A 411 -6.61 18.82 -3.95
CA ILE A 411 -5.94 17.52 -4.07
C ILE A 411 -5.51 17.32 -5.54
N PRO A 412 -4.22 17.06 -5.82
CA PRO A 412 -3.13 16.96 -4.85
C PRO A 412 -2.64 18.32 -4.35
N LEU A 413 -2.13 18.35 -3.11
CA LEU A 413 -1.56 19.53 -2.47
C LEU A 413 -0.27 19.98 -3.20
N LYS A 414 -0.32 21.18 -3.80
CA LYS A 414 0.78 21.83 -4.52
C LYS A 414 1.26 23.09 -3.78
N GLN A 415 2.34 23.73 -4.25
CA GLN A 415 2.87 24.98 -3.70
C GLN A 415 3.09 24.90 -2.18
N LEU A 416 3.81 23.86 -1.75
CA LEU A 416 3.99 23.54 -0.33
C LEU A 416 4.66 24.66 0.48
N ASP A 417 5.44 25.51 -0.20
CA ASP A 417 6.07 26.70 0.36
C ASP A 417 5.07 27.76 0.86
N LYS A 418 3.84 27.74 0.31
CA LYS A 418 2.75 28.67 0.66
C LYS A 418 1.75 28.07 1.64
N GLN A 419 1.95 26.82 2.07
CA GLN A 419 1.04 26.12 2.95
C GLN A 419 1.65 25.94 4.33
N LYS A 420 0.86 26.22 5.36
CA LYS A 420 1.11 25.74 6.72
C LYS A 420 0.10 24.64 6.99
N ILE A 421 0.57 23.41 7.10
CA ILE A 421 -0.27 22.22 7.16
C ILE A 421 -0.28 21.65 8.57
N ALA A 422 -1.47 21.42 9.11
CA ALA A 422 -1.64 20.64 10.32
C ALA A 422 -2.53 19.42 10.07
N TYR A 423 -2.30 18.38 10.84
CA TYR A 423 -3.09 17.17 10.88
C TYR A 423 -3.82 17.08 12.22
N VAL A 424 -5.13 16.88 12.16
CA VAL A 424 -5.99 16.66 13.33
C VAL A 424 -6.54 15.23 13.26
N LYS A 425 -6.24 14.43 14.29
CA LYS A 425 -6.73 13.05 14.39
C LYS A 425 -8.12 13.04 15.01
N PHE A 426 -9.11 12.53 14.26
CA PHE A 426 -10.41 12.17 14.79
C PHE A 426 -10.52 10.65 14.96
N GLY A 427 -11.48 10.23 15.79
CA GLY A 427 -11.79 8.85 16.10
C GLY A 427 -10.89 8.25 17.19
N ASN A 428 -11.24 7.03 17.60
CA ASN A 428 -10.67 6.32 18.74
C ASN A 428 -9.64 5.25 18.36
N ASP A 429 -9.23 5.18 17.09
CA ASP A 429 -8.14 4.30 16.64
C ASP A 429 -6.91 5.12 16.18
N SER A 430 -5.79 4.44 15.94
CA SER A 430 -4.54 5.07 15.55
C SER A 430 -4.58 5.64 14.13
N GLY A 431 -4.20 6.91 14.00
CA GLY A 431 -3.90 7.58 12.73
C GLY A 431 -2.41 7.83 12.50
N TRP A 432 -1.55 7.17 13.28
CA TRP A 432 -0.11 7.43 13.26
C TRP A 432 0.53 7.08 11.91
N THR A 433 0.09 6.01 11.25
CA THR A 433 0.57 5.62 9.92
C THR A 433 0.25 6.68 8.88
N PHE A 434 -0.97 7.23 8.91
CA PHE A 434 -1.37 8.32 8.04
C PHE A 434 -0.51 9.56 8.29
N TYR A 435 -0.44 10.03 9.55
CA TYR A 435 0.37 11.19 9.94
C TYR A 435 1.85 11.07 9.57
N SER A 436 2.48 9.95 9.94
CA SER A 436 3.90 9.70 9.63
C SER A 436 4.16 9.62 8.12
N THR A 437 3.17 9.21 7.32
CA THR A 437 3.26 9.25 5.86
C THR A 437 3.04 10.64 5.29
N LEU A 438 2.15 11.47 5.86
CA LEU A 438 2.02 12.89 5.48
C LEU A 438 3.35 13.64 5.65
N LYS A 439 4.05 13.39 6.76
CA LYS A 439 5.37 13.97 7.06
C LYS A 439 6.47 13.63 6.06
N LYS A 440 6.29 12.61 5.23
CA LYS A 440 7.23 12.28 4.14
C LYS A 440 7.18 13.32 3.02
N TYR A 441 6.08 14.07 2.89
CA TYR A 441 5.85 15.02 1.81
C TYR A 441 5.96 16.49 2.20
N ALA A 442 5.63 16.84 3.44
CA ALA A 442 5.66 18.21 3.93
C ALA A 442 5.91 18.26 5.44
N ASP A 443 6.25 19.45 5.95
CA ASP A 443 6.24 19.70 7.38
C ASP A 443 4.79 19.81 7.86
N VAL A 444 4.31 18.75 8.50
CA VAL A 444 2.92 18.62 8.96
C VAL A 444 2.94 18.54 10.48
N ALA A 445 2.30 19.51 11.13
CA ALA A 445 2.16 19.51 12.58
C ALA A 445 1.05 18.56 13.03
N LEU A 446 1.27 17.84 14.13
CA LEU A 446 0.23 17.05 14.79
C LEU A 446 -0.51 17.92 15.80
N ILE A 447 -1.84 17.97 15.69
CA ILE A 447 -2.72 18.63 16.66
C ILE A 447 -3.58 17.56 17.32
N GLU A 448 -3.38 17.37 18.63
CA GLU A 448 -4.15 16.46 19.48
C GLU A 448 -4.87 17.27 20.57
N PRO A 449 -6.04 17.87 20.25
CA PRO A 449 -6.71 18.77 21.18
C PRO A 449 -7.41 17.98 22.29
N LYS A 450 -7.31 18.47 23.53
CA LYS A 450 -8.06 17.93 24.67
C LYS A 450 -9.47 18.52 24.78
N ASN A 451 -9.67 19.73 24.23
CA ASN A 451 -10.94 20.46 24.26
C ASN A 451 -11.03 21.47 23.08
N GLU A 452 -12.18 22.11 22.95
CA GLU A 452 -12.49 23.09 21.91
C GLU A 452 -11.54 24.28 21.88
N ALA A 453 -11.28 24.90 23.04
CA ALA A 453 -10.44 26.09 23.12
C ALA A 453 -9.01 25.80 22.61
N GLN A 454 -8.44 24.69 23.05
CA GLN A 454 -7.09 24.27 22.62
C GLN A 454 -7.05 23.96 21.11
N LEU A 455 -8.10 23.33 20.57
CA LEU A 455 -8.18 23.08 19.13
C LEU A 455 -8.17 24.40 18.34
N TYR A 456 -9.03 25.35 18.71
CA TYR A 456 -9.21 26.59 17.96
C TYR A 456 -7.96 27.46 17.97
N GLU A 457 -7.24 27.50 19.10
CA GLU A 457 -5.95 28.16 19.20
C GLU A 457 -4.89 27.44 18.35
N ALA A 458 -4.79 26.12 18.45
CA ALA A 458 -3.76 25.34 17.77
C ALA A 458 -3.86 25.42 16.24
N ILE A 459 -5.06 25.49 15.67
CA ILE A 459 -5.23 25.56 14.21
C ILE A 459 -4.98 26.95 13.63
N GLU A 460 -4.87 28.00 14.46
CA GLU A 460 -4.97 29.38 13.97
C GLU A 460 -3.83 29.75 13.03
N SER A 461 -2.61 29.29 13.37
CA SER A 461 -1.40 29.55 12.59
C SER A 461 -1.31 28.76 11.27
N TYR A 462 -2.22 27.82 11.01
CA TYR A 462 -2.21 26.94 9.85
C TYR A 462 -3.20 27.40 8.78
N THR A 463 -2.85 27.21 7.51
CA THR A 463 -3.69 27.56 6.36
C THR A 463 -4.53 26.39 5.87
N THR A 464 -3.99 25.17 6.04
CA THR A 464 -4.57 23.92 5.53
C THR A 464 -4.63 22.91 6.67
N ILE A 465 -5.80 22.34 6.91
CA ILE A 465 -6.03 21.32 7.92
C ILE A 465 -6.40 20.01 7.24
N ILE A 466 -5.65 18.96 7.52
CA ILE A 466 -5.97 17.59 7.12
C ILE A 466 -6.59 16.91 8.34
N ILE A 467 -7.78 16.34 8.18
CA ILE A 467 -8.48 15.60 9.24
C ILE A 467 -8.54 14.13 8.83
N GLY A 468 -8.16 13.24 9.72
CA GLY A 468 -8.30 11.79 9.54
C GLY A 468 -9.34 11.24 10.52
N LEU A 469 -10.43 10.64 10.04
CA LEU A 469 -11.37 9.90 10.91
C LEU A 469 -10.94 8.44 11.03
N HIS A 470 -10.36 8.07 12.16
CA HIS A 470 -9.79 6.75 12.43
C HIS A 470 -10.68 5.94 13.39
N LYS A 471 -11.34 4.91 12.88
CA LYS A 471 -12.19 4.00 13.66
C LYS A 471 -11.68 2.56 13.56
N PRO A 472 -11.93 1.71 14.57
CA PRO A 472 -11.53 0.32 14.54
C PRO A 472 -12.07 -0.40 13.30
N ASP A 473 -11.23 -1.25 12.72
CA ASP A 473 -11.56 -2.12 11.59
C ASP A 473 -11.24 -3.59 11.88
N LYS A 474 -11.31 -3.99 13.16
CA LYS A 474 -11.10 -5.39 13.57
C LYS A 474 -12.22 -6.29 13.07
N THR A 475 -13.41 -5.72 12.92
CA THR A 475 -14.58 -6.44 12.45
C THR A 475 -15.54 -5.51 11.68
N PRO A 476 -16.28 -6.01 10.66
CA PRO A 476 -17.16 -5.16 9.85
C PRO A 476 -18.29 -4.47 10.63
N TRP A 477 -18.55 -4.90 11.87
CA TRP A 477 -19.60 -4.37 12.75
C TRP A 477 -19.11 -3.25 13.69
N ASP A 478 -17.81 -2.93 13.70
CA ASP A 478 -17.25 -1.88 14.55
C ASP A 478 -17.91 -0.51 14.30
N ALA A 479 -17.96 0.32 15.36
CA ALA A 479 -18.56 1.65 15.32
C ALA A 479 -17.78 2.59 14.40
N TYR A 480 -18.50 3.38 13.60
CA TYR A 480 -17.93 4.21 12.53
C TYR A 480 -18.24 5.71 12.65
N ASN A 481 -19.23 6.07 13.46
CA ASN A 481 -19.75 7.44 13.52
C ASN A 481 -18.76 8.42 14.15
N PHE A 482 -18.80 9.68 13.69
CA PHE A 482 -18.25 10.80 14.46
C PHE A 482 -18.95 10.90 15.84
N SER A 483 -18.21 11.37 16.83
CA SER A 483 -18.81 11.91 18.06
C SER A 483 -19.42 13.29 17.82
N GLU A 484 -20.30 13.73 18.72
CA GLU A 484 -20.91 15.06 18.64
C GLU A 484 -19.87 16.18 18.65
N ASN A 485 -18.81 16.04 19.46
CA ASN A 485 -17.72 17.02 19.53
C ASN A 485 -16.93 17.06 18.23
N GLU A 486 -16.63 15.91 17.62
CA GLU A 486 -15.93 15.86 16.32
C GLU A 486 -16.75 16.53 15.21
N LEU A 487 -18.08 16.39 15.20
CA LEU A 487 -18.95 17.10 14.24
C LEU A 487 -18.89 18.62 14.44
N LYS A 488 -18.94 19.11 15.69
CA LYS A 488 -18.80 20.54 16.02
C LYS A 488 -17.43 21.07 15.60
N TRP A 489 -16.37 20.32 15.89
CA TRP A 489 -14.99 20.68 15.53
C TRP A 489 -14.79 20.71 14.02
N LEU A 490 -15.32 19.71 13.29
CA LEU A 490 -15.28 19.67 11.84
C LEU A 490 -15.91 20.91 11.23
N GLU A 491 -17.10 21.28 11.70
CA GLU A 491 -17.81 22.48 11.23
C GLU A 491 -17.02 23.77 11.51
N HIS A 492 -16.45 23.91 12.70
CA HIS A 492 -15.64 25.07 13.06
C HIS A 492 -14.40 25.20 12.17
N ILE A 493 -13.64 24.10 12.01
CA ILE A 493 -12.41 24.08 11.22
C ILE A 493 -12.73 24.42 9.76
N ALA A 494 -13.73 23.76 9.17
CA ALA A 494 -14.10 23.91 7.77
C ALA A 494 -14.60 25.33 7.42
N LYS A 495 -15.19 26.06 8.37
CA LYS A 495 -15.60 27.46 8.15
C LYS A 495 -14.43 28.43 8.07
N LYS A 496 -13.27 28.09 8.64
CA LYS A 496 -12.14 29.02 8.83
C LYS A 496 -10.92 28.68 8.00
N LYS A 497 -10.67 27.40 7.73
CA LYS A 497 -9.44 26.89 7.16
C LYS A 497 -9.74 25.97 5.98
N LYS A 498 -8.78 25.87 5.04
CA LYS A 498 -8.87 24.90 3.95
C LYS A 498 -8.78 23.49 4.53
N THR A 499 -9.84 22.71 4.43
CA THR A 499 -10.01 21.46 5.15
C THR A 499 -10.15 20.29 4.19
N ILE A 500 -9.27 19.30 4.37
CA ILE A 500 -9.35 18.01 3.68
C ILE A 500 -9.72 16.95 4.72
N LEU A 501 -10.87 16.31 4.56
CA LEU A 501 -11.31 15.20 5.39
C LEU A 501 -10.98 13.87 4.71
N THR A 502 -10.27 12.99 5.41
CA THR A 502 -9.96 11.62 4.99
C THR A 502 -10.66 10.63 5.93
N VAL A 503 -11.50 9.77 5.38
CA VAL A 503 -12.37 8.85 6.14
C VAL A 503 -11.81 7.43 6.08
N PHE A 504 -11.33 6.91 7.22
CA PHE A 504 -10.78 5.55 7.37
C PHE A 504 -11.79 4.58 7.97
N THR A 505 -13.05 4.71 7.54
CA THR A 505 -14.15 3.84 7.92
C THR A 505 -15.21 3.86 6.81
N ARG A 506 -16.33 3.16 6.99
CA ARG A 506 -17.39 3.09 6.00
C ARG A 506 -17.98 4.47 5.67
N PRO A 507 -18.39 4.73 4.41
CA PRO A 507 -18.82 6.06 3.99
C PRO A 507 -20.02 6.64 4.75
N TYR A 508 -20.84 5.78 5.35
CA TYR A 508 -21.99 6.17 6.18
C TYR A 508 -21.65 7.09 7.36
N ALA A 509 -20.38 7.17 7.79
CA ALA A 509 -19.96 8.15 8.79
C ALA A 509 -20.32 9.59 8.39
N MET A 510 -20.46 9.86 7.09
CA MET A 510 -20.75 11.19 6.56
C MET A 510 -22.24 11.58 6.60
N LEU A 511 -23.17 10.65 6.88
CA LEU A 511 -24.62 10.93 6.86
C LEU A 511 -25.04 12.06 7.81
N ASN A 512 -24.32 12.25 8.91
CA ASN A 512 -24.63 13.27 9.92
C ASN A 512 -23.85 14.59 9.73
N VAL A 513 -23.07 14.74 8.65
CA VAL A 513 -22.26 15.93 8.38
C VAL A 513 -23.09 16.98 7.65
N LYS A 514 -23.58 17.99 8.37
CA LYS A 514 -24.54 18.99 7.84
C LYS A 514 -23.98 19.95 6.78
N HIS A 515 -22.73 20.39 6.94
CA HIS A 515 -22.13 21.45 6.12
C HIS A 515 -21.00 20.93 5.23
N ILE A 516 -21.28 19.88 4.46
CA ILE A 516 -20.28 19.19 3.63
C ILE A 516 -19.60 20.11 2.60
N HIS A 517 -20.31 21.14 2.13
CA HIS A 517 -19.76 22.14 1.21
C HIS A 517 -18.74 23.08 1.85
N SER A 518 -18.60 23.12 3.17
CA SER A 518 -17.50 23.88 3.80
C SER A 518 -16.16 23.16 3.69
N LEU A 519 -16.15 21.87 3.36
CA LEU A 519 -14.91 21.10 3.16
C LEU A 519 -14.38 21.34 1.73
N GLU A 520 -13.07 21.51 1.58
CA GLU A 520 -12.45 21.61 0.27
C GLU A 520 -12.19 20.24 -0.34
N GLY A 521 -11.78 19.26 0.47
CA GLY A 521 -11.50 17.90 0.01
C GLY A 521 -12.16 16.82 0.86
N ILE A 522 -12.68 15.77 0.23
CA ILE A 522 -13.21 14.58 0.92
C ILE A 522 -12.65 13.33 0.23
N VAL A 523 -11.98 12.49 1.00
CA VAL A 523 -11.36 11.24 0.54
C VAL A 523 -11.85 10.08 1.40
N PHE A 524 -12.27 8.98 0.76
CA PHE A 524 -12.63 7.74 1.42
C PHE A 524 -11.53 6.69 1.22
N ALA A 525 -11.04 6.17 2.34
CA ALA A 525 -10.09 5.08 2.43
C ALA A 525 -10.72 3.78 3.00
N TYR A 526 -12.00 3.83 3.37
CA TYR A 526 -12.91 2.73 3.74
C TYR A 526 -12.58 1.94 5.01
N GLN A 527 -11.30 1.74 5.31
CA GLN A 527 -10.82 0.97 6.46
C GLN A 527 -9.61 1.69 7.09
N ASN A 528 -9.40 1.46 8.40
CA ASN A 528 -8.25 2.01 9.12
C ASN A 528 -6.95 1.22 8.91
N HIS A 529 -7.00 0.23 8.03
CA HIS A 529 -5.88 -0.57 7.59
C HIS A 529 -4.63 0.26 7.25
N LYS A 530 -3.46 -0.24 7.67
CA LYS A 530 -2.17 0.43 7.49
C LYS A 530 -1.93 0.89 6.05
N VAL A 531 -2.19 0.01 5.08
CA VAL A 531 -1.99 0.30 3.65
C VAL A 531 -2.94 1.41 3.18
N ALA A 532 -4.20 1.42 3.65
CA ALA A 532 -5.15 2.47 3.30
C ALA A 532 -4.68 3.84 3.81
N GLN A 533 -4.18 3.89 5.05
CA GLN A 533 -3.55 5.09 5.64
C GLN A 533 -2.35 5.58 4.83
N GLU A 534 -1.42 4.68 4.49
CA GLU A 534 -0.26 5.04 3.68
C GLU A 534 -0.68 5.60 2.32
N LYS A 535 -1.56 4.90 1.59
CA LYS A 535 -1.98 5.29 0.24
C LYS A 535 -2.79 6.58 0.24
N ALA A 536 -3.68 6.80 1.22
CA ALA A 536 -4.42 8.05 1.31
C ALA A 536 -3.48 9.27 1.43
N ALA A 537 -2.43 9.18 2.25
CA ALA A 537 -1.44 10.25 2.35
C ALA A 537 -0.69 10.48 1.03
N GLN A 538 -0.32 9.40 0.32
CA GLN A 538 0.30 9.50 -1.01
C GLN A 538 -0.61 10.18 -2.04
N LEU A 539 -1.91 9.89 -1.99
CA LEU A 539 -2.93 10.51 -2.85
C LEU A 539 -3.06 12.01 -2.57
N LEU A 540 -3.12 12.41 -1.29
CA LEU A 540 -3.27 13.84 -0.92
C LEU A 540 -2.15 14.71 -1.48
N PHE A 541 -0.95 14.14 -1.66
CA PHE A 541 0.21 14.82 -2.22
C PHE A 541 0.49 14.46 -3.69
N GLY A 542 -0.37 13.65 -4.32
CA GLY A 542 -0.31 13.31 -5.75
C GLY A 542 0.87 12.45 -6.16
N ALA A 543 1.41 11.66 -5.23
CA ALA A 543 2.34 10.58 -5.57
C ALA A 543 1.61 9.40 -6.25
N ILE A 544 0.33 9.23 -5.96
CA ILE A 544 -0.61 8.36 -6.65
C ILE A 544 -1.89 9.14 -6.99
N GLU A 545 -2.71 8.59 -7.87
CA GLU A 545 -4.00 9.13 -8.30
C GLU A 545 -5.17 8.52 -7.52
N GLY A 546 -6.29 9.25 -7.41
CA GLY A 546 -7.56 8.74 -6.90
C GLY A 546 -8.37 8.08 -8.00
N LYS A 547 -8.64 6.77 -7.87
CA LYS A 547 -9.31 5.95 -8.91
C LYS A 547 -10.68 5.44 -8.52
N GLY A 548 -10.93 5.37 -7.22
CA GLY A 548 -12.09 4.71 -6.67
C GLY A 548 -13.39 5.44 -7.00
N VAL A 549 -14.49 4.72 -6.80
CA VAL A 549 -15.85 5.23 -6.89
C VAL A 549 -16.59 4.91 -5.59
N LEU A 550 -17.51 5.78 -5.16
CA LEU A 550 -18.34 5.47 -4.01
C LEU A 550 -19.24 4.26 -4.30
N PRO A 551 -19.12 3.15 -3.55
CA PRO A 551 -19.97 1.97 -3.73
C PRO A 551 -21.35 2.14 -3.08
N VAL A 552 -21.49 3.12 -2.20
CA VAL A 552 -22.69 3.45 -1.43
C VAL A 552 -22.82 4.95 -1.31
N SER A 553 -24.04 5.45 -1.12
CA SER A 553 -24.31 6.85 -0.84
C SER A 553 -23.78 7.20 0.55
N ALA A 554 -22.81 8.11 0.59
CA ALA A 554 -22.16 8.54 1.83
C ALA A 554 -22.93 9.69 2.52
N HIS A 555 -23.59 10.50 1.71
CA HIS A 555 -24.35 11.70 2.07
C HIS A 555 -25.36 11.98 0.95
N PRO A 556 -26.49 12.69 1.16
CA PRO A 556 -27.38 13.11 0.07
C PRO A 556 -26.69 13.81 -1.11
N ASP A 557 -25.63 14.58 -0.82
CA ASP A 557 -24.81 15.26 -1.85
C ASP A 557 -23.66 14.41 -2.41
N LEU A 558 -23.44 13.21 -1.87
CA LEU A 558 -22.41 12.26 -2.29
C LEU A 558 -23.04 10.88 -2.55
N PRO A 559 -23.86 10.74 -3.61
CA PRO A 559 -24.51 9.48 -3.94
C PRO A 559 -23.50 8.40 -4.36
N ALA A 560 -23.94 7.13 -4.35
CA ALA A 560 -23.17 6.06 -4.99
C ALA A 560 -22.83 6.40 -6.45
N GLY A 561 -21.66 5.99 -6.91
CA GLY A 561 -21.13 6.38 -8.21
C GLY A 561 -20.30 7.67 -8.19
N THR A 562 -20.29 8.45 -7.10
CA THR A 562 -19.46 9.65 -6.99
C THR A 562 -17.97 9.31 -7.07
N SER A 563 -17.24 10.00 -7.94
CA SER A 563 -15.81 9.83 -8.15
C SER A 563 -15.23 11.12 -8.74
N VAL A 564 -14.16 11.63 -8.15
CA VAL A 564 -13.38 12.76 -8.68
C VAL A 564 -11.98 12.27 -8.98
N GLU A 565 -11.56 12.41 -10.23
CA GLU A 565 -10.21 12.02 -10.64
C GLU A 565 -9.18 13.04 -10.14
N THR A 566 -8.01 12.55 -9.74
CA THR A 566 -6.89 13.40 -9.33
C THR A 566 -5.61 12.96 -10.02
N PRO A 567 -4.77 13.89 -10.51
CA PRO A 567 -3.59 13.52 -11.28
C PRO A 567 -2.45 13.04 -10.37
N LYS A 568 -1.67 12.06 -10.85
CA LYS A 568 -0.31 11.83 -10.36
C LYS A 568 0.61 12.94 -10.87
N ILE A 569 1.31 13.61 -9.96
CA ILE A 569 2.13 14.80 -10.27
C ILE A 569 3.65 14.56 -10.13
N GLY A 570 4.09 13.31 -10.25
CA GLY A 570 5.51 12.95 -10.28
C GLY A 570 6.23 13.04 -8.93
N ARG A 571 5.51 12.96 -7.80
CA ARG A 571 6.15 12.77 -6.49
C ARG A 571 6.51 11.31 -6.26
N LEU A 572 7.49 11.09 -5.38
CA LEU A 572 7.90 9.74 -4.97
C LEU A 572 6.73 9.07 -4.25
N ALA A 573 6.30 7.92 -4.77
CA ALA A 573 5.39 7.01 -4.09
C ALA A 573 6.14 6.07 -3.14
N TYR A 574 5.41 5.29 -2.34
CA TYR A 574 5.95 4.28 -1.43
C TYR A 574 5.17 2.97 -1.59
N GLY A 575 5.86 1.84 -1.57
CA GLY A 575 5.23 0.51 -1.63
C GLY A 575 6.26 -0.61 -1.68
N LEU A 576 5.81 -1.81 -2.05
CA LEU A 576 6.65 -3.01 -2.05
C LEU A 576 7.63 -3.08 -3.23
N PRO A 577 8.83 -3.67 -3.07
CA PRO A 577 9.81 -3.90 -4.15
C PRO A 577 9.23 -4.59 -5.39
N GLU A 578 8.38 -5.59 -5.17
CA GLU A 578 7.82 -6.41 -6.24
C GLU A 578 6.91 -5.59 -7.16
N SER A 579 6.29 -4.52 -6.63
CA SER A 579 5.45 -3.62 -7.41
C SER A 579 6.22 -2.82 -8.48
N VAL A 580 7.56 -2.83 -8.45
CA VAL A 580 8.45 -2.20 -9.45
C VAL A 580 9.42 -3.19 -10.07
N GLY A 581 9.15 -4.49 -9.95
CA GLY A 581 9.97 -5.56 -10.53
C GLY A 581 11.30 -5.77 -9.80
N LEU A 582 11.33 -5.58 -8.48
CA LEU A 582 12.46 -5.93 -7.63
C LEU A 582 12.05 -6.99 -6.60
N SER A 583 12.96 -7.89 -6.24
CA SER A 583 12.76 -8.89 -5.20
C SER A 583 13.11 -8.32 -3.82
N SER A 584 12.14 -8.30 -2.90
CA SER A 584 12.40 -7.95 -1.50
C SER A 584 13.41 -8.88 -0.85
N ASP A 585 13.39 -10.17 -1.18
CA ASP A 585 14.35 -11.16 -0.68
C ASP A 585 15.79 -10.88 -1.14
N LYS A 586 16.00 -10.51 -2.40
CA LYS A 586 17.33 -10.09 -2.88
C LYS A 586 17.76 -8.75 -2.24
N LEU A 587 16.84 -7.81 -2.06
CA LEU A 587 17.13 -6.53 -1.40
C LEU A 587 17.49 -6.69 0.09
N LYS A 588 17.05 -7.76 0.77
CA LYS A 588 17.49 -8.06 2.16
C LYS A 588 19.01 -8.22 2.28
N THR A 589 19.73 -8.54 1.20
CA THR A 589 21.21 -8.57 1.22
C THR A 589 21.81 -7.20 1.58
N ILE A 590 21.10 -6.09 1.32
CA ILE A 590 21.51 -4.76 1.78
C ILE A 590 21.58 -4.71 3.32
N ASP A 591 20.66 -5.36 4.02
CA ASP A 591 20.65 -5.40 5.48
C ASP A 591 21.93 -6.03 6.02
N SER A 592 22.38 -7.13 5.44
CA SER A 592 23.62 -7.81 5.84
C SER A 592 24.85 -6.95 5.56
N ILE A 593 24.90 -6.25 4.42
CA ILE A 593 26.00 -5.33 4.10
C ILE A 593 26.02 -4.14 5.06
N ALA A 594 24.85 -3.59 5.39
CA ALA A 594 24.73 -2.50 6.35
C ALA A 594 25.16 -2.96 7.75
N GLN A 595 24.70 -4.12 8.20
CA GLN A 595 25.05 -4.68 9.51
C GLN A 595 26.56 -4.97 9.61
N GLU A 596 27.18 -5.52 8.55
CA GLU A 596 28.63 -5.70 8.48
C GLU A 596 29.38 -4.38 8.71
N ALA A 597 28.91 -3.29 8.10
CA ALA A 597 29.53 -1.98 8.25
C ALA A 597 29.37 -1.40 9.66
N ILE A 598 28.25 -1.67 10.35
CA ILE A 598 28.05 -1.29 11.76
C ILE A 598 28.95 -2.13 12.68
N ASP A 599 28.94 -3.45 12.53
CA ASP A 599 29.67 -4.38 13.39
C ASP A 599 31.19 -4.18 13.31
N GLN A 600 31.70 -3.90 12.10
CA GLN A 600 33.12 -3.59 11.87
C GLN A 600 33.47 -2.11 12.14
N LYS A 601 32.56 -1.33 12.72
CA LYS A 601 32.77 0.10 13.06
C LYS A 601 33.27 0.92 11.87
N MET A 602 32.78 0.61 10.66
CA MET A 602 33.05 1.40 9.47
C MET A 602 32.30 2.74 9.49
N THR A 603 31.18 2.78 10.22
CA THR A 603 30.38 3.96 10.53
C THR A 603 29.48 3.67 11.74
N PRO A 604 29.12 4.69 12.56
CA PRO A 604 28.18 4.50 13.67
C PRO A 604 26.79 4.06 13.24
N GLY A 605 26.31 4.61 12.12
CA GLY A 605 24.96 4.40 11.64
C GLY A 605 24.75 4.97 10.25
N MET A 606 23.65 4.55 9.61
CA MET A 606 23.33 4.97 8.24
C MET A 606 21.83 4.93 7.93
N GLN A 607 21.45 5.71 6.92
CA GLN A 607 20.17 5.60 6.22
C GLN A 607 20.42 5.10 4.79
N ILE A 608 19.66 4.09 4.36
CA ILE A 608 19.72 3.58 2.98
C ILE A 608 18.32 3.60 2.38
N LEU A 609 18.20 4.19 1.19
CA LEU A 609 16.96 4.33 0.45
C LEU A 609 17.17 3.94 -1.02
N VAL A 610 16.24 3.15 -1.56
CA VAL A 610 16.18 2.77 -2.97
C VAL A 610 14.78 3.10 -3.50
N ALA A 611 14.75 3.85 -4.59
CA ALA A 611 13.55 4.07 -5.39
C ALA A 611 13.76 3.52 -6.80
N LYS A 612 12.68 3.00 -7.38
CA LYS A 612 12.62 2.58 -8.79
C LYS A 612 11.28 3.01 -9.37
N LYS A 613 11.25 3.52 -10.61
CA LYS A 613 10.03 3.98 -11.29
C LYS A 613 9.24 5.01 -10.46
N GLY A 614 9.96 5.90 -9.78
CA GLY A 614 9.36 6.93 -8.90
C GLY A 614 8.67 6.37 -7.65
N LYS A 615 8.95 5.14 -7.22
CA LYS A 615 8.46 4.55 -5.97
C LYS A 615 9.62 4.13 -5.08
N ILE A 616 9.65 4.60 -3.84
CA ILE A 616 10.56 4.15 -2.78
C ILE A 616 10.10 2.76 -2.32
N VAL A 617 11.00 1.80 -2.42
CA VAL A 617 10.71 0.38 -2.13
C VAL A 617 11.66 -0.26 -1.13
N TYR A 618 12.77 0.39 -0.83
CA TYR A 618 13.63 0.05 0.30
C TYR A 618 13.98 1.32 1.03
N ARG A 619 13.79 1.33 2.35
CA ARG A 619 14.06 2.48 3.22
C ARG A 619 14.29 1.99 4.64
N LYS A 620 15.54 1.98 5.08
CA LYS A 620 15.92 1.46 6.40
C LYS A 620 17.02 2.30 7.06
N ASN A 621 17.02 2.25 8.39
CA ASN A 621 17.98 2.90 9.25
C ASN A 621 18.77 1.82 10.00
N PHE A 622 20.07 2.01 10.17
CA PHE A 622 20.97 1.06 10.84
C PHE A 622 21.87 1.78 11.84
N GLY A 623 22.27 1.07 12.89
CA GLY A 623 23.24 1.55 13.86
C GLY A 623 22.73 2.69 14.77
N THR A 624 23.63 3.58 15.15
CA THR A 624 23.41 4.68 16.08
C THR A 624 24.04 5.98 15.55
N LEU A 625 23.80 7.12 16.21
CA LEU A 625 24.38 8.40 15.81
C LEU A 625 25.89 8.46 16.09
N ASP A 626 26.33 7.86 17.21
CA ASP A 626 27.62 8.10 17.86
C ASP A 626 28.19 6.85 18.57
N TYR A 627 27.85 5.64 18.11
CA TYR A 627 28.13 4.35 18.76
C TYR A 627 27.45 4.13 20.12
N ASN A 628 26.68 5.10 20.65
CA ASN A 628 25.85 4.89 21.83
C ASN A 628 24.57 4.12 21.46
N PRO A 629 24.31 2.91 22.03
CA PRO A 629 23.11 2.14 21.74
C PRO A 629 21.78 2.88 21.97
N ALA A 630 21.76 3.89 22.84
CA ALA A 630 20.57 4.71 23.12
C ALA A 630 20.22 5.69 21.99
N HIS A 631 21.20 6.10 21.19
CA HIS A 631 21.02 7.12 20.14
C HIS A 631 20.81 6.45 18.78
N LYS A 632 19.66 5.80 18.57
CA LYS A 632 19.36 5.09 17.31
C LYS A 632 19.16 6.05 16.14
N VAL A 633 19.68 5.65 14.96
CA VAL A 633 19.32 6.30 13.70
C VAL A 633 17.83 6.06 13.43
N ASN A 634 17.12 7.09 13.03
CA ASN A 634 15.72 7.02 12.66
C ASN A 634 15.46 7.85 11.39
N ASP A 635 14.20 7.86 10.95
CA ASP A 635 13.75 8.53 9.72
C ASP A 635 14.01 10.04 9.68
N HIS A 636 14.17 10.67 10.84
CA HIS A 636 14.41 12.10 11.01
C HIS A 636 15.87 12.41 11.34
N THR A 637 16.76 11.41 11.30
CA THR A 637 18.19 11.64 11.52
C THR A 637 18.79 12.40 10.35
N ILE A 638 19.30 13.59 10.64
CA ILE A 638 19.90 14.52 9.70
C ILE A 638 21.43 14.30 9.67
N TYR A 639 21.98 14.11 8.48
CA TYR A 639 23.41 13.91 8.25
C TYR A 639 24.05 15.12 7.58
N ASP A 640 25.33 15.36 7.85
CA ASP A 640 26.17 16.25 7.06
C ASP A 640 26.38 15.65 5.65
N LEU A 641 25.95 16.38 4.62
CA LEU A 641 25.97 15.99 3.23
C LEU A 641 27.23 16.50 2.50
N ALA A 642 28.37 16.60 3.19
CA ALA A 642 29.65 17.06 2.65
C ALA A 642 29.93 16.51 1.24
N SER A 643 30.22 17.41 0.29
CA SER A 643 30.34 17.16 -1.16
C SER A 643 29.07 16.78 -1.92
N LEU A 644 28.07 16.10 -1.33
CA LEU A 644 26.73 16.03 -1.95
C LEU A 644 26.09 17.42 -2.06
N THR A 645 26.46 18.36 -1.18
CA THR A 645 26.06 19.78 -1.24
C THR A 645 26.20 20.37 -2.65
N LYS A 646 27.24 19.98 -3.40
CA LYS A 646 27.47 20.46 -4.78
C LYS A 646 26.27 20.17 -5.68
N ILE A 647 25.81 18.93 -5.69
CA ILE A 647 24.73 18.48 -6.57
C ILE A 647 23.34 18.75 -5.98
N LEU A 648 23.25 19.13 -4.70
CA LEU A 648 21.98 19.40 -4.03
C LEU A 648 21.68 20.90 -3.86
N ALA A 649 22.70 21.76 -3.88
CA ALA A 649 22.56 23.21 -3.68
C ALA A 649 23.11 24.02 -4.86
N THR A 650 24.42 23.93 -5.14
CA THR A 650 25.09 24.79 -6.12
C THR A 650 24.71 24.45 -7.56
N LEU A 651 24.78 23.17 -7.92
CA LEU A 651 24.49 22.69 -9.28
C LEU A 651 23.08 23.01 -9.78
N PRO A 652 21.99 22.79 -9.01
CA PRO A 652 20.65 23.13 -9.49
C PRO A 652 20.47 24.65 -9.67
N GLU A 653 21.11 25.49 -8.84
CA GLU A 653 21.13 26.94 -9.07
C GLU A 653 21.89 27.30 -10.34
N LEU A 654 23.05 26.69 -10.61
CA LEU A 654 23.78 26.91 -11.85
C LEU A 654 22.97 26.47 -13.08
N MET A 655 22.26 25.34 -13.03
CA MET A 655 21.37 24.93 -14.13
C MET A 655 20.24 25.95 -14.34
N ARG A 656 19.67 26.49 -13.27
CA ARG A 656 18.65 27.53 -13.33
C ARG A 656 19.20 28.84 -13.92
N LEU A 657 20.39 29.26 -13.54
CA LEU A 657 21.07 30.45 -14.09
C LEU A 657 21.43 30.23 -15.57
N TYR A 658 21.92 29.05 -15.94
CA TYR A 658 22.16 28.67 -17.34
C TYR A 658 20.89 28.81 -18.19
N THR A 659 19.76 28.25 -17.72
CA THR A 659 18.49 28.33 -18.47
C THR A 659 17.93 29.75 -18.58
N LYS A 660 18.30 30.65 -17.67
CA LYS A 660 18.00 32.09 -17.76
C LYS A 660 18.94 32.85 -18.71
N GLY A 661 20.00 32.20 -19.20
CA GLY A 661 21.02 32.83 -20.03
C GLY A 661 22.05 33.64 -19.25
N ASP A 662 22.17 33.44 -17.93
CA ASP A 662 23.13 34.17 -17.10
C ASP A 662 24.59 33.76 -17.32
N PHE A 663 24.81 32.57 -17.89
CA PHE A 663 26.09 32.12 -18.43
C PHE A 663 25.89 30.97 -19.42
N ARG A 664 26.92 30.67 -20.21
CA ARG A 664 27.01 29.54 -21.15
C ARG A 664 28.23 28.67 -20.81
N PRO A 665 28.29 27.40 -21.25
CA PRO A 665 29.42 26.51 -20.96
C PRO A 665 30.79 27.02 -21.45
N ASN A 666 30.82 27.81 -22.53
CA ASN A 666 32.06 28.36 -23.06
C ASN A 666 32.40 29.75 -22.50
N ASP A 667 31.53 30.34 -21.67
CA ASP A 667 31.88 31.57 -20.95
C ASP A 667 33.01 31.26 -19.97
N THR A 668 33.81 32.27 -19.69
CA THR A 668 35.00 32.17 -18.84
C THR A 668 34.69 32.63 -17.42
N PHE A 669 35.59 32.35 -16.47
CA PHE A 669 35.42 32.80 -15.10
C PHE A 669 35.43 34.33 -14.96
N GLU A 670 36.17 35.04 -15.80
CA GLU A 670 36.14 36.52 -15.84
C GLU A 670 34.79 37.06 -16.33
N ASP A 671 34.09 36.35 -17.23
CA ASP A 671 32.74 36.71 -17.65
C ASP A 671 31.74 36.63 -16.49
N LEU A 672 31.85 35.59 -15.64
CA LEU A 672 30.97 35.40 -14.48
C LEU A 672 31.35 36.35 -13.32
N LEU A 673 32.65 36.47 -13.06
CA LEU A 673 33.23 37.21 -11.95
C LEU A 673 34.40 38.08 -12.47
N PRO A 674 34.14 39.34 -12.86
CA PRO A 674 35.15 40.24 -13.42
C PRO A 674 36.41 40.43 -12.55
N ARG A 675 36.32 40.18 -11.23
CA ARG A 675 37.48 40.19 -10.32
C ARG A 675 38.58 39.18 -10.68
N LEU A 676 38.27 38.18 -11.50
CA LEU A 676 39.20 37.11 -11.88
C LEU A 676 40.00 37.43 -13.15
N LYS A 677 39.69 38.54 -13.83
CA LYS A 677 40.30 38.94 -15.11
C LYS A 677 41.84 38.89 -15.08
N ASP A 678 42.44 39.45 -14.04
CA ASP A 678 43.90 39.55 -13.91
C ASP A 678 44.52 38.35 -13.16
N THR A 679 43.75 37.27 -12.94
CA THR A 679 44.22 36.05 -12.27
C THR A 679 44.50 34.95 -13.29
N ASN A 680 45.29 33.94 -12.91
CA ASN A 680 45.47 32.74 -13.74
C ASN A 680 44.20 31.86 -13.85
N LYS A 681 43.06 32.28 -13.26
CA LYS A 681 41.76 31.59 -13.35
C LYS A 681 40.82 32.22 -14.37
N GLY A 682 41.03 33.48 -14.76
CA GLY A 682 40.09 34.29 -15.53
C GLY A 682 39.60 33.60 -16.81
N GLY A 683 40.52 33.20 -17.68
CA GLY A 683 40.22 32.62 -19.00
C GLY A 683 39.72 31.16 -19.00
N MET A 684 39.47 30.54 -17.84
CA MET A 684 38.99 29.16 -17.78
C MET A 684 37.50 29.09 -18.12
N THR A 685 37.14 28.19 -19.02
CA THR A 685 35.73 28.04 -19.41
C THR A 685 34.92 27.30 -18.35
N MET A 686 33.65 27.66 -18.21
CA MET A 686 32.73 27.00 -17.29
C MET A 686 32.63 25.49 -17.52
N LYS A 687 32.73 25.05 -18.77
CA LYS A 687 32.79 23.63 -19.17
C LYS A 687 34.01 22.93 -18.58
N GLU A 688 35.21 23.52 -18.67
CA GLU A 688 36.43 22.94 -18.07
C GLU A 688 36.32 22.89 -16.55
N VAL A 689 35.81 23.96 -15.95
CA VAL A 689 35.72 24.11 -14.50
C VAL A 689 34.73 23.09 -13.91
N LEU A 690 33.51 23.04 -14.43
CA LEU A 690 32.46 22.14 -13.94
C LEU A 690 32.80 20.67 -14.18
N SER A 691 33.65 20.35 -15.16
CA SER A 691 34.15 19.00 -15.39
C SER A 691 35.42 18.64 -14.59
N HIS A 692 35.92 19.50 -13.69
CA HIS A 692 37.19 19.29 -12.99
C HIS A 692 38.40 19.10 -13.95
N TYR A 693 38.43 19.86 -15.04
CA TYR A 693 39.47 19.83 -16.06
C TYR A 693 40.24 21.16 -16.19
N ALA A 694 39.88 22.15 -15.37
CA ALA A 694 40.46 23.51 -15.37
C ALA A 694 41.73 23.68 -14.51
N GLN A 695 42.51 22.60 -14.26
CA GLN A 695 43.81 22.64 -13.57
C GLN A 695 43.86 23.27 -12.15
N PHE A 696 42.70 23.45 -11.49
CA PHE A 696 42.68 23.85 -10.09
C PHE A 696 43.41 22.84 -9.20
N GLN A 697 44.06 23.33 -8.14
CA GLN A 697 44.50 22.45 -7.04
C GLN A 697 43.28 21.78 -6.39
N SER A 698 43.48 20.60 -5.80
CA SER A 698 42.37 19.85 -5.20
C SER A 698 41.76 20.59 -4.01
N TRP A 699 42.60 21.15 -3.13
CA TRP A 699 42.18 21.73 -1.86
C TRP A 699 43.26 22.68 -1.31
N ILE A 700 42.83 23.70 -0.56
CA ILE A 700 43.69 24.63 0.18
C ILE A 700 43.26 24.62 1.65
N PRO A 701 44.15 24.31 2.61
CA PRO A 701 43.83 24.35 4.04
C PRO A 701 43.85 25.79 4.55
N PHE A 702 42.76 26.52 4.37
CA PHE A 702 42.68 27.94 4.75
C PHE A 702 42.95 28.16 6.25
N PHE A 703 42.38 27.29 7.09
CA PHE A 703 42.45 27.35 8.54
C PHE A 703 43.88 27.18 9.12
N ASN A 704 44.82 26.56 8.39
CA ASN A 704 46.16 26.26 8.94
C ASN A 704 46.91 27.50 9.44
N GLN A 705 46.71 28.67 8.82
CA GLN A 705 47.34 29.92 9.23
C GLN A 705 46.66 30.57 10.44
N THR A 706 45.48 30.09 10.81
CA THR A 706 44.68 30.61 11.93
C THR A 706 44.93 29.85 13.23
N LEU A 707 45.86 28.90 13.21
CA LEU A 707 46.18 27.99 14.29
C LEU A 707 47.59 28.20 14.82
N ASP A 708 47.78 27.94 16.11
CA ASP A 708 49.11 27.88 16.71
C ASP A 708 49.87 26.59 16.34
N LYS A 709 51.11 26.47 16.83
CA LYS A 709 51.95 25.27 16.65
C LYS A 709 51.33 23.98 17.22
N ASN A 710 50.41 24.09 18.17
CA ASN A 710 49.69 22.99 18.81
C ASN A 710 48.31 22.75 18.18
N LYS A 711 48.01 23.35 17.03
CA LYS A 711 46.73 23.23 16.32
C LYS A 711 45.53 23.80 17.10
N LYS A 712 45.77 24.79 17.96
CA LYS A 712 44.72 25.53 18.67
C LYS A 712 44.37 26.84 17.96
N PRO A 713 43.09 27.24 17.93
CA PRO A 713 42.65 28.52 17.38
C PRO A 713 43.40 29.72 18.01
N LEU A 714 43.99 30.59 17.18
CA LEU A 714 44.68 31.79 17.64
C LEU A 714 43.67 32.91 18.00
N PRO A 715 43.85 33.63 19.13
CA PRO A 715 42.95 34.71 19.54
C PRO A 715 42.85 35.88 18.56
N GLU A 716 43.85 36.08 17.70
CA GLU A 716 43.84 37.12 16.67
C GLU A 716 42.86 36.82 15.52
N PHE A 717 42.47 35.55 15.36
CA PHE A 717 41.52 35.09 14.36
C PHE A 717 40.20 34.63 14.97
N TYR A 718 40.18 34.21 16.23
CA TYR A 718 38.99 33.66 16.86
C TYR A 718 38.66 34.27 18.22
N SER A 719 37.37 34.38 18.49
CA SER A 719 36.78 34.68 19.79
C SER A 719 35.85 33.55 20.23
N THR A 720 35.68 33.37 21.54
CA THR A 720 34.67 32.46 22.10
C THR A 720 33.30 33.11 22.24
N THR A 721 33.20 34.42 22.01
CA THR A 721 31.97 35.21 22.09
C THR A 721 31.74 35.96 20.78
N PRO A 722 30.48 36.05 20.31
CA PRO A 722 30.15 36.78 19.09
C PRO A 722 30.31 38.29 19.32
N SER A 723 30.83 39.00 18.32
CA SER A 723 30.91 40.47 18.30
C SER A 723 31.01 40.96 16.85
N ASP A 724 30.91 42.27 16.61
CA ASP A 724 31.09 42.83 15.27
C ASP A 724 32.45 42.46 14.67
N SER A 725 33.51 42.45 15.50
CA SER A 725 34.85 42.02 15.09
C SER A 725 35.00 40.52 14.86
N PHE A 726 34.09 39.70 15.40
CA PHE A 726 34.08 38.23 15.26
C PHE A 726 32.66 37.71 14.97
N PRO A 727 32.10 37.99 13.78
CA PRO A 727 30.68 37.75 13.52
C PRO A 727 30.40 36.33 13.01
N THR A 728 31.41 35.61 12.51
CA THR A 728 31.19 34.36 11.76
C THR A 728 31.36 33.13 12.65
N GLN A 729 30.28 32.45 13.00
CA GLN A 729 30.34 31.21 13.78
C GLN A 729 30.92 30.05 12.94
N VAL A 730 32.02 29.45 13.41
CA VAL A 730 32.68 28.32 12.73
C VAL A 730 32.45 26.99 13.45
N ALA A 731 32.12 27.05 14.74
CA ALA A 731 31.77 25.91 15.60
C ALA A 731 31.01 26.41 16.85
N LYS A 732 30.67 25.51 17.78
CA LYS A 732 30.09 25.92 19.06
C LYS A 732 31.11 26.81 19.80
N ASP A 733 30.64 27.98 20.24
CA ASP A 733 31.41 28.97 21.01
C ASP A 733 32.77 29.33 20.36
N LEU A 734 32.82 29.39 19.01
CA LEU A 734 34.01 29.76 18.25
C LEU A 734 33.62 30.61 17.03
N TYR A 735 34.09 31.85 17.02
CA TYR A 735 33.71 32.87 16.04
C TYR A 735 34.95 33.45 15.37
N LEU A 736 34.95 33.48 14.04
CA LEU A 736 36.03 33.96 13.19
C LEU A 736 35.96 35.48 13.01
N ARG A 737 37.14 36.10 12.99
CA ARG A 737 37.33 37.53 12.78
C ARG A 737 36.72 38.00 11.44
N GLU A 738 36.12 39.18 11.46
CA GLU A 738 35.63 39.84 10.24
C GLU A 738 36.71 39.97 9.15
N GLY A 739 36.30 39.97 7.88
CA GLY A 739 37.19 40.13 6.73
C GLY A 739 38.05 38.91 6.36
N PHE A 740 38.11 37.85 7.18
CA PHE A 740 38.91 36.66 6.86
C PHE A 740 38.42 35.94 5.58
N THR A 741 37.15 36.06 5.24
CA THR A 741 36.57 35.54 3.99
C THR A 741 37.29 36.08 2.75
N ASP A 742 37.75 37.33 2.75
CA ASP A 742 38.50 37.91 1.62
C ASP A 742 39.87 37.23 1.45
N SER A 743 40.52 36.87 2.57
CA SER A 743 41.77 36.10 2.57
C SER A 743 41.60 34.70 1.96
N ILE A 744 40.42 34.07 2.13
CA ILE A 744 40.12 32.78 1.48
C ILE A 744 40.13 32.96 -0.03
N TYR A 745 39.34 33.90 -0.56
CA TYR A 745 39.28 34.13 -2.00
C TYR A 745 40.62 34.57 -2.57
N LYS A 746 41.34 35.47 -1.89
CA LYS A 746 42.67 35.90 -2.31
C LYS A 746 43.65 34.73 -2.41
N ARG A 747 43.63 33.78 -1.47
CA ARG A 747 44.48 32.58 -1.54
C ARG A 747 44.10 31.66 -2.71
N ILE A 748 42.84 31.62 -3.12
CA ILE A 748 42.42 30.90 -4.33
C ILE A 748 42.89 31.65 -5.58
N ASP A 749 42.71 32.96 -5.62
CA ASP A 749 43.13 33.85 -6.71
C ASP A 749 44.65 33.69 -6.98
N ASP A 750 45.46 33.76 -5.91
CA ASP A 750 46.93 33.66 -5.94
C ASP A 750 47.46 32.22 -6.11
N SER A 751 46.60 31.20 -6.06
CA SER A 751 47.04 29.81 -6.12
C SER A 751 47.55 29.41 -7.52
N ASN A 752 48.64 28.65 -7.55
CA ASN A 752 49.18 28.10 -8.80
C ASN A 752 48.27 26.99 -9.35
N LEU A 753 48.16 26.92 -10.68
CA LEU A 753 47.55 25.80 -11.38
C LEU A 753 48.44 24.55 -11.31
N ILE A 754 47.82 23.37 -11.39
CA ILE A 754 48.59 22.15 -11.60
C ILE A 754 49.21 22.18 -13.01
N LYS A 755 50.43 21.65 -13.13
CA LYS A 755 51.22 21.73 -14.38
C LYS A 755 50.51 21.04 -15.56
N ASP A 756 50.03 19.82 -15.34
CA ASP A 756 49.41 19.02 -16.40
C ASP A 756 47.90 19.21 -16.43
N LYS A 757 47.35 19.46 -17.61
CA LYS A 757 45.90 19.48 -17.81
C LYS A 757 45.35 18.06 -17.80
N LYS A 758 44.80 17.68 -16.65
CA LYS A 758 44.19 16.37 -16.41
C LYS A 758 43.00 16.51 -15.47
N TYR A 759 42.19 15.46 -15.39
CA TYR A 759 41.18 15.36 -14.35
C TYR A 759 41.83 15.44 -12.96
N LEU A 760 41.42 16.45 -12.18
CA LEU A 760 41.73 16.54 -10.75
C LEU A 760 40.51 17.10 -10.03
N TYR A 761 39.93 16.29 -9.15
CA TYR A 761 38.82 16.73 -8.30
C TYR A 761 39.25 17.94 -7.47
N SER A 762 38.45 19.02 -7.51
CA SER A 762 38.74 20.29 -6.85
C SER A 762 37.48 20.95 -6.31
N ASP A 763 37.53 21.37 -5.04
CA ASP A 763 36.45 22.12 -4.39
C ASP A 763 36.53 23.63 -4.65
N LEU A 764 37.70 24.14 -5.06
CA LEU A 764 37.98 25.57 -5.16
C LEU A 764 37.01 26.34 -6.07
N PRO A 765 36.60 25.82 -7.25
CA PRO A 765 35.62 26.51 -8.10
C PRO A 765 34.27 26.81 -7.42
N TYR A 766 33.85 25.99 -6.47
CA TYR A 766 32.54 26.13 -5.82
C TYR A 766 32.47 27.33 -4.86
N TYR A 767 33.62 27.87 -4.43
CA TYR A 767 33.68 29.16 -3.74
C TYR A 767 33.24 30.29 -4.67
N TYR A 768 33.74 30.30 -5.90
CA TYR A 768 33.34 31.28 -6.91
C TYR A 768 31.89 31.07 -7.36
N PHE A 769 31.43 29.83 -7.49
CA PHE A 769 30.02 29.58 -7.83
C PHE A 769 29.07 30.10 -6.75
N LYS A 770 29.41 29.96 -5.46
CA LYS A 770 28.66 30.60 -4.38
C LYS A 770 28.56 32.12 -4.60
N LEU A 771 29.70 32.80 -4.78
CA LEU A 771 29.71 34.26 -5.03
C LEU A 771 28.87 34.65 -6.25
N PHE A 772 28.99 33.90 -7.34
CA PHE A 772 28.24 34.15 -8.56
C PHE A 772 26.73 34.01 -8.33
N ILE A 773 26.30 32.92 -7.67
CA ILE A 773 24.90 32.69 -7.34
C ILE A 773 24.37 33.78 -6.41
N GLU A 774 25.10 34.13 -5.35
CA GLU A 774 24.66 35.16 -4.40
C GLU A 774 24.56 36.54 -5.06
N LYS A 775 25.52 36.88 -5.93
CA LYS A 775 25.48 38.11 -6.73
C LYS A 775 24.29 38.15 -7.68
N LYS A 776 24.00 37.05 -8.39
CA LYS A 776 22.89 36.96 -9.36
C LYS A 776 21.52 36.91 -8.68
N THR A 777 21.41 36.21 -7.55
CA THR A 777 20.15 36.05 -6.82
C THR A 777 19.88 37.17 -5.83
N LYS A 778 20.90 37.98 -5.50
CA LYS A 778 20.86 39.02 -4.45
C LYS A 778 20.43 38.46 -3.09
N LYS A 779 20.76 37.19 -2.84
CA LYS A 779 20.42 36.44 -1.63
C LYS A 779 21.57 35.52 -1.26
N PRO A 780 21.77 35.23 0.04
CA PRO A 780 22.66 34.16 0.47
C PRO A 780 22.27 32.81 -0.15
N LEU A 781 23.26 31.95 -0.44
CA LEU A 781 23.04 30.67 -1.12
C LEU A 781 21.98 29.82 -0.40
N GLN A 782 22.04 29.76 0.94
CA GLN A 782 21.11 29.00 1.76
C GLN A 782 19.65 29.46 1.62
N GLU A 783 19.40 30.77 1.46
CA GLU A 783 18.06 31.28 1.20
C GLU A 783 17.59 30.98 -0.21
N ALA A 784 18.49 31.11 -1.19
CA ALA A 784 18.19 30.89 -2.60
C ALA A 784 17.70 29.45 -2.82
N VAL A 785 18.46 28.45 -2.37
CA VAL A 785 18.11 27.04 -2.58
C VAL A 785 16.88 26.61 -1.78
N GLN A 786 16.69 27.16 -0.58
CA GLN A 786 15.52 26.89 0.24
C GLN A 786 14.24 27.36 -0.46
N LYS A 787 14.30 28.54 -1.08
CA LYS A 787 13.18 29.14 -1.82
C LYS A 787 12.94 28.46 -3.16
N HIS A 788 13.97 28.28 -3.98
CA HIS A 788 13.78 27.81 -5.36
C HIS A 788 13.55 26.30 -5.47
N PHE A 789 13.97 25.51 -4.47
CA PHE A 789 13.88 24.05 -4.55
C PHE A 789 13.24 23.44 -3.30
N TYR A 790 13.85 23.59 -2.12
CA TYR A 790 13.59 22.69 -1.00
C TYR A 790 12.16 22.78 -0.44
N ARG A 791 11.63 24.01 -0.26
CA ARG A 791 10.27 24.21 0.29
C ARG A 791 9.19 23.66 -0.64
N GLU A 792 9.25 23.99 -1.93
CA GLU A 792 8.24 23.56 -2.91
C GLU A 792 8.29 22.05 -3.19
N LEU A 793 9.50 21.45 -3.20
CA LEU A 793 9.67 20.01 -3.34
C LEU A 793 9.14 19.22 -2.14
N GLY A 794 8.95 19.88 -1.00
CA GLY A 794 8.66 19.23 0.27
C GLY A 794 9.89 18.57 0.90
N ALA A 795 11.10 19.00 0.50
CA ALA A 795 12.37 18.58 1.08
C ALA A 795 12.73 19.48 2.29
N TYR A 796 11.83 19.53 3.28
CA TYR A 796 11.88 20.52 4.36
C TYR A 796 12.97 20.26 5.41
N GLN A 797 13.57 19.07 5.45
CA GLN A 797 14.70 18.70 6.31
C GLN A 797 16.06 18.94 5.64
N LEU A 798 16.08 19.20 4.33
CA LEU A 798 17.27 19.66 3.62
C LEU A 798 17.54 21.13 3.95
N THR A 799 18.67 21.43 4.59
CA THR A 799 18.97 22.78 5.09
C THR A 799 20.46 23.01 5.27
N TYR A 800 20.90 24.26 5.16
CA TYR A 800 22.12 24.72 5.83
C TYR A 800 21.79 25.05 7.29
N LEU A 801 22.81 25.15 8.15
CA LEU A 801 22.69 25.58 9.55
C LEU A 801 21.59 24.82 10.32
N PRO A 802 21.68 23.49 10.42
CA PRO A 802 20.58 22.65 10.90
C PRO A 802 20.14 22.94 12.35
N LEU A 803 21.03 23.49 13.18
CA LEU A 803 20.74 23.84 14.58
C LEU A 803 19.74 25.00 14.72
N GLU A 804 19.54 25.81 13.68
CA GLU A 804 18.51 26.85 13.68
C GLU A 804 17.09 26.28 13.54
N ARG A 805 16.97 25.01 13.12
CA ARG A 805 15.68 24.41 12.72
C ARG A 805 15.38 23.08 13.42
N PHE A 806 16.40 22.34 13.81
CA PHE A 806 16.26 20.99 14.32
C PHE A 806 17.01 20.82 15.65
N PRO A 807 16.45 20.04 16.59
CA PRO A 807 17.15 19.74 17.83
C PRO A 807 18.42 18.94 17.52
N ILE A 808 19.48 19.20 18.30
CA ILE A 808 20.78 18.53 18.15
C ILE A 808 20.66 17.00 18.21
N THR A 809 19.68 16.48 18.95
CA THR A 809 19.38 15.04 19.08
C THR A 809 18.99 14.39 17.75
N ASN A 810 18.47 15.16 16.78
CA ASN A 810 18.15 14.65 15.45
C ASN A 810 19.35 14.66 14.49
N ILE A 811 20.46 15.29 14.87
CA ILE A 811 21.61 15.47 13.98
C ILE A 811 22.69 14.46 14.34
N ALA A 812 23.20 13.72 13.35
CA ALA A 812 24.35 12.84 13.54
C ALA A 812 25.65 13.68 13.65
N PRO A 813 26.55 13.39 14.60
CA PRO A 813 27.85 14.05 14.65
C PRO A 813 28.69 13.65 13.43
N ALA A 814 29.41 14.61 12.87
CA ALA A 814 30.25 14.42 11.69
C ALA A 814 31.64 13.89 12.06
N GLU A 815 32.29 14.46 13.07
CA GLU A 815 33.63 14.10 13.53
C GLU A 815 33.86 14.64 14.95
N ASP A 816 34.71 13.98 15.75
CA ASP A 816 35.30 14.57 16.95
C ASP A 816 36.65 15.22 16.57
N GLU A 817 36.59 16.46 16.06
CA GLU A 817 37.73 17.09 15.36
C GLU A 817 38.78 17.63 16.33
N LYS A 818 39.97 17.05 16.31
CA LYS A 818 41.09 17.45 17.19
C LYS A 818 42.05 18.47 16.60
N THR A 819 42.00 18.73 15.30
CA THR A 819 43.05 19.47 14.56
C THR A 819 42.74 20.93 14.26
N PHE A 820 41.50 21.39 14.46
CA PHE A 820 41.11 22.78 14.21
C PHE A 820 40.15 23.29 15.30
N ARG A 821 38.91 22.82 15.33
CA ARG A 821 37.89 23.34 16.27
C ARG A 821 37.94 22.71 17.66
N GLY A 822 38.67 21.59 17.81
CA GLY A 822 38.94 20.96 19.10
C GLY A 822 37.70 20.41 19.81
N GLN A 823 36.66 20.02 19.07
CA GLN A 823 35.34 19.67 19.60
C GLN A 823 34.60 18.66 18.71
N GLU A 824 33.55 18.05 19.27
CA GLU A 824 32.60 17.25 18.49
C GLU A 824 31.77 18.15 17.55
N LEU A 825 31.88 17.89 16.26
CA LEU A 825 31.15 18.60 15.22
C LEU A 825 29.78 17.97 15.04
N ARG A 826 28.79 18.53 15.75
CA ARG A 826 27.38 18.11 15.64
C ARG A 826 26.50 19.30 15.31
N GLY A 827 25.93 19.29 14.09
CA GLY A 827 25.17 20.43 13.55
C GLY A 827 26.01 21.56 12.96
N TYR A 828 27.34 21.43 13.01
CA TYR A 828 28.29 22.29 12.31
C TYR A 828 28.90 21.50 11.14
N VAL A 829 29.13 22.17 10.01
CA VAL A 829 29.68 21.54 8.82
C VAL A 829 31.06 20.92 9.09
N HIS A 830 31.28 19.71 8.61
CA HIS A 830 32.55 19.00 8.70
C HIS A 830 33.67 19.77 7.97
N ASP A 831 33.40 20.20 6.73
CA ASP A 831 34.38 20.88 5.88
C ASP A 831 34.90 22.18 6.53
N GLN A 832 36.21 22.25 6.76
CA GLN A 832 36.83 23.38 7.43
C GLN A 832 36.70 24.68 6.62
N GLY A 833 36.74 24.58 5.29
CA GLY A 833 36.63 25.74 4.42
C GLY A 833 35.23 26.34 4.39
N ALA A 834 34.19 25.50 4.39
CA ALA A 834 32.80 25.93 4.54
C ALA A 834 32.51 26.46 5.94
N ALA A 835 33.13 25.89 6.99
CA ALA A 835 33.02 26.40 8.35
C ALA A 835 33.51 27.86 8.43
N LEU A 836 34.66 28.17 7.82
CA LEU A 836 35.19 29.55 7.74
C LEU A 836 34.32 30.51 6.91
N LEU A 837 33.35 30.01 6.15
CA LEU A 837 32.33 30.81 5.45
C LEU A 837 31.01 30.90 6.25
N GLY A 838 31.05 30.61 7.55
CA GLY A 838 29.87 30.60 8.41
C GLY A 838 28.97 29.38 8.21
N GLY A 839 29.54 28.26 7.78
CA GLY A 839 28.80 27.01 7.56
C GLY A 839 28.10 26.88 6.20
N VAL A 840 28.14 27.93 5.37
CA VAL A 840 27.50 27.94 4.03
C VAL A 840 28.56 27.97 2.93
N GLY A 841 28.91 26.80 2.40
CA GLY A 841 29.78 26.65 1.23
C GLY A 841 29.01 26.24 -0.02
N GLY A 842 29.57 26.55 -1.19
CA GLY A 842 29.09 25.99 -2.46
C GLY A 842 29.45 24.50 -2.61
N HIS A 843 30.50 24.05 -1.92
CA HIS A 843 31.02 22.67 -1.98
C HIS A 843 30.55 21.78 -0.82
N ALA A 844 30.15 22.37 0.31
CA ALA A 844 29.79 21.71 1.57
C ALA A 844 28.90 22.60 2.46
N GLY A 845 28.28 22.05 3.51
CA GLY A 845 27.45 22.79 4.48
C GLY A 845 25.99 22.39 4.53
N LEU A 846 25.54 21.58 3.57
CA LEU A 846 24.17 21.10 3.54
C LEU A 846 23.99 19.88 4.45
N PHE A 847 22.85 19.83 5.12
CA PHE A 847 22.41 18.74 5.98
C PHE A 847 21.05 18.22 5.51
N GLY A 848 20.78 16.92 5.67
CA GLY A 848 19.46 16.37 5.32
C GLY A 848 19.31 14.88 5.59
N THR A 849 18.15 14.34 5.20
CA THR A 849 17.77 12.93 5.35
C THR A 849 17.72 12.23 4.00
N ALA A 850 17.67 10.90 4.01
CA ALA A 850 17.67 10.12 2.77
C ALA A 850 16.45 10.41 1.87
N ASP A 851 15.26 10.64 2.45
CA ASP A 851 14.06 11.01 1.69
C ASP A 851 14.23 12.33 0.94
N ASP A 852 14.78 13.35 1.60
CA ASP A 852 14.90 14.68 1.03
C ASP A 852 15.97 14.75 -0.07
N VAL A 853 17.07 14.01 0.13
CA VAL A 853 18.05 13.78 -0.94
C VAL A 853 17.41 13.03 -2.11
N ALA A 854 16.58 12.01 -1.85
CA ALA A 854 15.89 11.26 -2.89
C ALA A 854 14.93 12.13 -3.71
N LYS A 855 14.25 13.12 -3.10
CA LYS A 855 13.38 14.08 -3.82
C LYS A 855 14.17 14.91 -4.83
N MET A 856 15.34 15.43 -4.44
CA MET A 856 16.22 16.16 -5.37
C MET A 856 16.71 15.27 -6.51
N MET A 857 17.15 14.04 -6.19
CA MET A 857 17.60 13.09 -7.20
C MET A 857 16.48 12.64 -8.13
N GLN A 858 15.26 12.46 -7.62
CA GLN A 858 14.08 12.13 -8.43
C GLN A 858 13.71 13.31 -9.35
N MET A 859 13.84 14.56 -8.90
CA MET A 859 13.65 15.74 -9.74
C MET A 859 14.62 15.74 -10.93
N TYR A 860 15.90 15.41 -10.70
CA TYR A 860 16.87 15.26 -11.80
C TYR A 860 16.54 14.09 -12.73
N LEU A 861 16.20 12.92 -12.18
CA LEU A 861 15.83 11.73 -12.96
C LEU A 861 14.61 12.01 -13.84
N GLN A 862 13.68 12.82 -13.34
CA GLN A 862 12.50 13.33 -14.07
C GLN A 862 12.80 14.58 -14.89
N LYS A 863 14.06 14.79 -15.29
CA LYS A 863 14.50 15.86 -16.19
C LYS A 863 14.14 17.28 -15.74
N GLY A 864 14.00 17.50 -14.43
CA GLY A 864 13.68 18.79 -13.85
C GLY A 864 12.23 18.94 -13.36
N TYR A 865 11.36 17.96 -13.59
CA TYR A 865 9.96 17.96 -13.14
C TYR A 865 9.79 17.24 -11.81
N TYR A 866 9.05 17.81 -10.86
CA TYR A 866 8.63 17.13 -9.64
C TYR A 866 7.41 17.83 -9.02
N GLY A 867 6.47 17.07 -8.46
CA GLY A 867 5.36 17.64 -7.68
C GLY A 867 4.50 18.66 -8.42
N GLY A 868 4.33 18.53 -9.74
CA GLY A 868 3.52 19.43 -10.56
C GLY A 868 4.26 20.66 -11.10
N THR A 869 5.58 20.77 -10.86
CA THR A 869 6.38 21.95 -11.20
C THR A 869 7.64 21.56 -11.97
N TRP A 870 8.00 22.36 -12.98
CA TRP A 870 9.30 22.31 -13.64
C TRP A 870 10.28 23.23 -12.90
N TYR A 871 11.22 22.63 -12.17
CA TYR A 871 12.28 23.34 -11.47
C TYR A 871 13.47 23.64 -12.37
N LEU A 872 13.74 22.73 -13.31
CA LEU A 872 14.84 22.78 -14.26
C LEU A 872 14.32 22.37 -15.64
N GLN A 873 14.97 22.87 -16.70
CA GLN A 873 14.62 22.50 -18.07
C GLN A 873 15.33 21.18 -18.46
N PRO A 874 14.66 20.26 -19.19
CA PRO A 874 15.26 18.99 -19.62
C PRO A 874 16.61 19.13 -20.32
N GLN A 875 16.78 20.16 -21.14
CA GLN A 875 18.00 20.43 -21.90
C GLN A 875 19.18 20.77 -20.98
N ALA A 876 18.91 21.45 -19.85
CA ALA A 876 19.94 21.74 -18.86
C ALA A 876 20.41 20.45 -18.17
N ILE A 877 19.49 19.56 -17.78
CA ILE A 877 19.86 18.27 -17.19
C ILE A 877 20.72 17.45 -18.16
N GLN A 878 20.31 17.39 -19.44
CA GLN A 878 21.07 16.67 -20.47
C GLN A 878 22.48 17.23 -20.65
N LEU A 879 22.61 18.55 -20.81
CA LEU A 879 23.90 19.21 -20.96
C LEU A 879 24.82 18.92 -19.77
N PHE A 880 24.31 19.06 -18.55
CA PHE A 880 25.10 18.89 -17.34
C PHE A 880 25.44 17.42 -17.05
N ASN A 881 24.63 16.47 -17.53
CA ASN A 881 24.94 15.04 -17.47
C ASN A 881 25.88 14.56 -18.60
N THR A 882 26.18 15.40 -19.58
CA THR A 882 27.03 15.02 -20.72
C THR A 882 28.51 14.96 -20.31
N CYS A 883 29.18 13.87 -20.67
CA CYS A 883 30.63 13.72 -20.47
C CYS A 883 31.39 14.45 -21.57
N ASN A 884 31.83 15.68 -21.29
CA ASN A 884 32.46 16.55 -22.29
C ASN A 884 33.93 16.18 -22.59
N TYR A 885 34.59 15.47 -21.67
CA TYR A 885 36.02 15.17 -21.75
C TYR A 885 36.32 13.67 -21.60
N CYS A 886 35.39 12.82 -22.05
CA CYS A 886 35.51 11.37 -21.92
C CYS A 886 36.69 10.81 -22.72
N THR A 887 36.97 11.38 -23.89
CA THR A 887 38.11 11.02 -24.76
C THR A 887 39.46 11.33 -24.12
N GLU A 888 39.51 12.31 -23.23
CA GLU A 888 40.69 12.73 -22.45
C GLU A 888 40.79 11.98 -21.11
N GLY A 889 39.97 10.93 -20.91
CA GLY A 889 39.95 10.13 -19.69
C GLY A 889 39.22 10.77 -18.51
N ASN A 890 38.52 11.89 -18.72
CA ASN A 890 37.73 12.56 -17.69
C ASN A 890 36.25 12.19 -17.80
N ARG A 891 35.82 11.30 -16.91
CA ARG A 891 34.44 10.79 -16.86
C ARG A 891 33.38 11.79 -16.39
N ARG A 892 33.73 12.99 -15.91
CA ARG A 892 32.77 13.89 -15.24
C ARG A 892 31.75 14.49 -16.21
N GLY A 893 30.54 14.71 -15.71
CA GLY A 893 29.61 15.66 -16.33
C GLY A 893 30.00 17.10 -16.00
N LEU A 894 29.12 18.05 -16.28
CA LEU A 894 29.23 19.38 -15.68
C LEU A 894 28.66 19.30 -14.26
N GLY A 895 29.53 19.22 -13.26
CA GLY A 895 29.18 19.13 -11.83
C GLY A 895 28.75 17.75 -11.34
N PHE A 896 28.22 16.88 -12.20
CA PHE A 896 27.88 15.51 -11.84
C PHE A 896 29.07 14.54 -11.90
N ASP A 897 29.07 13.58 -10.98
CA ASP A 897 29.87 12.37 -11.08
C ASP A 897 29.18 11.38 -12.04
N LYS A 898 29.96 10.66 -12.87
CA LYS A 898 29.45 9.63 -13.81
C LYS A 898 30.14 8.28 -13.60
N PRO A 899 29.66 7.17 -14.18
CA PRO A 899 30.32 5.87 -14.04
C PRO A 899 31.76 5.89 -14.54
N GLN A 900 32.56 4.94 -14.06
CA GLN A 900 33.94 4.77 -14.51
C GLN A 900 34.04 4.36 -15.98
N LEU A 901 35.07 4.85 -16.67
CA LEU A 901 35.43 4.43 -18.02
C LEU A 901 36.16 3.07 -18.05
N GLY A 902 36.61 2.57 -16.90
CA GLY A 902 37.40 1.33 -16.76
C GLY A 902 36.98 0.50 -15.54
N LYS A 903 37.91 -0.26 -14.94
CA LYS A 903 37.56 -1.24 -13.89
C LYS A 903 37.26 -0.67 -12.50
N ALA A 904 37.81 0.50 -12.15
CA ALA A 904 37.67 1.08 -10.81
C ALA A 904 36.98 2.44 -10.86
N GLY A 905 36.09 2.72 -9.91
CA GLY A 905 35.50 4.05 -9.76
C GLY A 905 34.36 4.18 -8.74
N PRO A 906 33.49 5.19 -8.92
CA PRO A 906 32.51 5.57 -7.90
C PRO A 906 31.30 4.62 -7.82
N THR A 907 31.14 3.72 -8.79
CA THR A 907 29.99 2.81 -8.90
C THR A 907 30.42 1.35 -8.87
N CYS A 908 29.47 0.43 -8.74
CA CYS A 908 29.68 -1.03 -8.87
C CYS A 908 30.26 -1.47 -10.23
N GLY A 909 30.34 -0.59 -11.24
CA GLY A 909 30.69 -0.98 -12.61
C GLY A 909 29.57 -1.68 -13.37
N CYS A 910 28.37 -1.71 -12.77
CA CYS A 910 27.18 -2.39 -13.25
C CYS A 910 26.06 -1.41 -13.65
N VAL A 911 26.40 -0.13 -13.86
CA VAL A 911 25.45 0.95 -14.15
C VAL A 911 25.75 1.60 -15.52
N PRO A 912 24.73 2.08 -16.25
CA PRO A 912 24.90 2.69 -17.57
C PRO A 912 25.52 4.10 -17.48
N MET A 913 26.24 4.55 -18.52
CA MET A 913 27.00 5.80 -18.54
C MET A 913 26.12 7.06 -18.42
N GLU A 914 24.84 6.94 -18.77
CA GLU A 914 23.81 7.97 -18.58
C GLU A 914 23.51 8.23 -17.10
N SER A 915 23.88 7.31 -16.21
CA SER A 915 23.73 7.51 -14.77
C SER A 915 24.61 8.64 -14.26
N PHE A 916 24.19 9.23 -13.14
CA PHE A 916 24.90 10.32 -12.52
C PHE A 916 24.65 10.39 -11.02
N GLY A 917 25.53 11.08 -10.31
CA GLY A 917 25.37 11.27 -8.88
C GLY A 917 26.55 11.99 -8.26
N HIS A 918 26.82 11.69 -7.00
CA HIS A 918 28.03 12.11 -6.31
C HIS A 918 28.30 11.25 -5.07
N THR A 919 29.57 11.08 -4.71
CA THR A 919 29.99 10.54 -3.40
C THR A 919 30.33 11.67 -2.44
N GLY A 920 29.92 11.58 -1.19
CA GLY A 920 30.28 12.54 -0.15
C GLY A 920 31.44 12.09 0.74
N PHE A 921 32.14 13.08 1.32
CA PHE A 921 33.32 12.84 2.16
C PHE A 921 32.95 12.15 3.48
N THR A 922 31.83 12.54 4.08
CA THR A 922 31.26 11.99 5.33
C THR A 922 30.77 10.55 5.20
N GLY A 923 30.84 9.95 4.00
CA GLY A 923 30.38 8.58 3.73
C GLY A 923 29.08 8.53 2.95
N THR A 924 28.49 9.69 2.66
CA THR A 924 27.23 9.82 1.90
C THR A 924 27.41 9.47 0.42
N PHE A 925 26.31 9.14 -0.26
CA PHE A 925 26.23 8.80 -1.68
C PHE A 925 24.81 8.94 -2.18
N ALA A 926 24.66 9.57 -3.34
CA ALA A 926 23.38 9.70 -4.03
C ALA A 926 23.60 9.48 -5.53
N TRP A 927 22.80 8.61 -6.12
CA TRP A 927 22.96 8.19 -7.51
C TRP A 927 21.62 7.98 -8.20
N ALA A 928 21.50 8.47 -9.42
CA ALA A 928 20.34 8.32 -10.29
C ALA A 928 20.74 7.64 -11.60
N ASP A 929 19.93 6.67 -12.02
CA ASP A 929 20.05 5.97 -13.30
C ASP A 929 18.77 6.18 -14.11
N PRO A 930 18.81 7.04 -15.15
CA PRO A 930 17.67 7.28 -16.02
C PRO A 930 17.22 6.08 -16.86
N ILE A 931 18.11 5.13 -17.16
CA ILE A 931 17.79 3.97 -18.02
C ILE A 931 16.97 2.95 -17.23
N ASN A 932 17.40 2.65 -16.01
CA ASN A 932 16.69 1.69 -15.14
C ASN A 932 15.65 2.36 -14.22
N GLU A 933 15.53 3.69 -14.29
CA GLU A 933 14.67 4.54 -13.45
C GLU A 933 14.94 4.36 -11.94
N ILE A 934 16.22 4.25 -11.54
CA ILE A 934 16.64 3.96 -10.17
C ILE A 934 17.21 5.21 -9.51
N VAL A 935 16.85 5.43 -8.24
CA VAL A 935 17.54 6.36 -7.33
C VAL A 935 18.03 5.56 -6.12
N ILE A 936 19.29 5.73 -5.75
CA ILE A 936 19.89 5.16 -4.54
C ILE A 936 20.46 6.29 -3.70
N VAL A 937 20.08 6.32 -2.43
CA VAL A 937 20.64 7.23 -1.43
C VAL A 937 21.19 6.41 -0.27
N PHE A 938 22.43 6.69 0.10
CA PHE A 938 23.14 6.09 1.23
C PHE A 938 23.73 7.25 2.03
N LEU A 939 23.24 7.49 3.24
CA LEU A 939 23.76 8.51 4.14
C LEU A 939 24.42 7.86 5.33
N SER A 940 25.67 8.24 5.63
CA SER A 940 26.38 7.81 6.83
C SER A 940 27.29 8.93 7.33
N ASN A 941 27.83 8.75 8.52
CA ASN A 941 28.85 9.59 9.14
C ASN A 941 30.11 8.77 9.41
N ARG A 942 30.71 8.18 8.35
CA ARG A 942 31.93 7.35 8.45
C ARG A 942 33.13 8.08 9.05
N THR A 943 33.07 9.41 9.04
CA THR A 943 34.07 10.33 9.64
C THR A 943 33.95 10.42 11.15
N TYR A 944 32.94 9.83 11.80
CA TYR A 944 32.83 9.81 13.25
C TYR A 944 33.42 8.51 13.85
N PRO A 945 34.31 8.59 14.86
CA PRO A 945 34.80 9.83 15.49
C PRO A 945 35.95 10.52 14.74
N SER A 946 36.59 9.86 13.77
CA SER A 946 37.71 10.44 13.01
C SER A 946 37.59 10.25 11.49
N ALA A 947 37.90 11.31 10.74
CA ALA A 947 37.91 11.31 9.28
C ALA A 947 38.99 10.38 8.66
N GLU A 948 39.93 9.88 9.46
CA GLU A 948 40.92 8.88 9.02
C GLU A 948 40.32 7.49 8.82
N ASN A 949 39.09 7.22 9.30
CA ASN A 949 38.42 5.95 9.06
C ASN A 949 38.03 5.79 7.58
N LYS A 950 38.81 5.00 6.84
CA LYS A 950 38.59 4.69 5.42
C LYS A 950 37.95 3.32 5.17
N LEU A 951 37.54 2.59 6.22
CA LEU A 951 37.05 1.22 6.10
C LEU A 951 35.84 1.10 5.18
N LEU A 952 34.84 1.99 5.31
CA LEU A 952 33.65 2.01 4.46
C LEU A 952 33.99 2.15 2.98
N ILE A 953 35.03 2.93 2.67
CA ILE A 953 35.52 3.17 1.29
C ILE A 953 36.30 1.94 0.81
N ASN A 954 37.27 1.48 1.59
CA ASN A 954 38.15 0.36 1.23
C ASN A 954 37.38 -0.96 1.06
N LYS A 955 36.28 -1.13 1.80
CA LYS A 955 35.39 -2.30 1.72
C LYS A 955 34.26 -2.15 0.70
N LEU A 956 34.25 -1.05 -0.07
CA LEU A 956 33.32 -0.80 -1.17
C LEU A 956 31.84 -0.94 -0.77
N ILE A 957 31.48 -0.56 0.46
CA ILE A 957 30.12 -0.79 1.01
C ILE A 957 29.05 -0.17 0.11
N ARG A 958 29.27 1.06 -0.36
CA ARG A 958 28.33 1.77 -1.24
C ARG A 958 28.13 1.05 -2.58
N GLN A 959 29.22 0.60 -3.19
CA GLN A 959 29.18 -0.12 -4.46
C GLN A 959 28.52 -1.50 -4.30
N ARG A 960 28.77 -2.20 -3.19
CA ARG A 960 28.11 -3.48 -2.88
C ARG A 960 26.59 -3.31 -2.70
N VAL A 961 26.15 -2.26 -2.00
CA VAL A 961 24.73 -1.91 -1.89
C VAL A 961 24.15 -1.60 -3.27
N GLN A 962 24.85 -0.79 -4.08
CA GLN A 962 24.42 -0.49 -5.45
C GLN A 962 24.30 -1.77 -6.29
N GLU A 963 25.28 -2.66 -6.25
CA GLU A 963 25.27 -3.93 -6.99
C GLU A 963 24.07 -4.81 -6.64
N VAL A 964 23.71 -4.90 -5.35
CA VAL A 964 22.52 -5.64 -4.91
C VAL A 964 21.25 -5.09 -5.56
N VAL A 965 21.10 -3.76 -5.64
CA VAL A 965 19.91 -3.13 -6.24
C VAL A 965 19.73 -3.55 -7.71
N TYR A 966 20.83 -3.59 -8.48
CA TYR A 966 20.78 -3.98 -9.90
C TYR A 966 20.60 -5.49 -10.09
N LYS A 967 21.11 -6.31 -9.17
CA LYS A 967 20.88 -7.77 -9.15
C LYS A 967 19.50 -8.17 -8.63
N ALA A 968 18.77 -7.25 -8.00
CA ALA A 968 17.48 -7.50 -7.38
C ALA A 968 16.30 -7.61 -8.37
N GLY A 969 16.52 -7.49 -9.69
CA GLY A 969 15.47 -7.69 -10.70
C GLY A 969 14.74 -9.04 -10.55
N LEU A 970 13.42 -9.03 -10.81
CA LEU A 970 12.56 -10.22 -10.90
C LEU A 970 12.63 -10.88 -12.28
#